data_AF-A0AB39HI54-F1
#
_entry.id   AF-A0AB39HI54-F1
#
_cell.length_a   1.000
_cell.length_b   1.000
_cell.length_c   1.000
_cell.angle_alpha   90.00
_cell.angle_beta   90.00
_cell.angle_gamma   90.00
#
_symmetry.space_group_name_H-M   'P 1'
#
loop_
_entity.id
_entity.type
_entity.pdbx_description
1 polymer ?
#
loop_
_entity_poly.entity_id
_entity_poly.type
_entity_poly.pdbx_seq_one_letter_code
_entity_poly.pdbx_strand_id
1 'polypeptide(L)'
;MKNYYDKQTIETLLQGYWYRAPQNNWQADNVCIAHGQVKMEKDKRVLFIAMDSDTWHKGSKNKNYYAGWKDTHQLLPSIEKKLSGVITQRPVEDLSIPQFIVENTYEAIGILGSYAFQQFLGKTIGVTGTAGKSTVKNMLKYLLEKHKDQVVATRGNHNTRTGVPLTVACSITKPDYLIIESAISGLWTKPHGIMKHFPPDIAIITSIDGGQQKSAMDTAILKTKICEGMSKEGIVVLNKDMLHYDTVHKNVLQYTNHIITYSLEENADSSLLSVQHHHGLVTVNAKILGEEVSFETSLLTNGMISNIIGVLTILKLCDVDLQSILPSVALYKPVNNVLQFETLQKKDGTSFTFLNDSWNATGIAMIEVIRAFKHQAKFYKGKKIAVLGRVENLSEEEAYRQHHVLAKEIIDAKFDLVFAHGPETKFFLKELPEDKIGGYFENAKEMMSQVVNRIEEDDVILLKGSPRMSDFSEAAEYLMTSLENSQIPPKYLTKHPYATGKAVATFEASTGEVAYQFGDIHGYHNQGLGHIFLLEHVLNLVFAKKLSLANMYTPGRQALKEIKSLNSIPIYKEDKVTLLNLLEAGIVNSSPNALIMLANQVIGSNKKTMNIIKKHSFKAEVSSEAIKNITGRRISNLAQKTTLRDMFHAGKWLLGLYPSQFDQLARTSFIFKDKFYETKTNLFQEGLITHGIFFGYLDSMAIAFSKINGKQYITVCYGCMDAFERDSLLAKSILHVSKPKKSVSIKKREVKSEQLTINFLGDTYFGEFYTKIRQRQGKKDALSTKGRNYSFDGIRNLFPESNLNICNFEGALSMDSNDKLKQAKPFVLHADPKETVEALKEENFHLATLANNHAMDCGKQGLQMTLTMFEKYGIDTMGAGKSQTEAEQKYIIETKKRRIAIFNGYWYRHRMYRHYDFYAVGDSEGVSCLSGGLLDAIEEERRMYPESHIILIAHWGVDFQQVRPLQRQYAQRYVDAGVDLIVGHGAHTIQEIEKYKHGTIFYSIGNGVFNSNGEYQKRFVPAYGFILRLNLETEKVVHQIYPIFTDNLKTFWQPQLLNDQQIEHCKSYLKQISSLQIQLQKDNEGQYYFLI
;
A
#
# COMPACT_ATOMS: atom_id res chain seq x y z
N MET A 1 33.35 43.44 -16.92
CA MET A 1 32.74 42.94 -18.17
C MET A 1 32.48 41.45 -18.02
N LYS A 2 31.24 40.99 -18.19
CA LYS A 2 30.90 39.56 -18.13
C LYS A 2 31.51 38.84 -19.33
N ASN A 3 32.14 37.70 -19.09
CA ASN A 3 32.71 36.86 -20.13
C ASN A 3 31.74 35.70 -20.46
N TYR A 4 31.77 35.22 -21.70
CA TYR A 4 30.83 34.24 -22.22
C TYR A 4 31.56 33.22 -23.08
N TYR A 5 30.99 32.02 -23.22
CA TYR A 5 31.38 31.15 -24.31
C TYR A 5 30.80 31.72 -25.60
N ASP A 6 31.66 32.11 -26.52
CA ASP A 6 31.29 32.52 -27.87
C ASP A 6 31.80 31.51 -28.90
N LYS A 7 31.49 31.77 -30.17
CA LYS A 7 31.87 30.88 -31.27
C LYS A 7 33.38 30.62 -31.32
N GLN A 8 34.18 31.68 -31.23
CA GLN A 8 35.65 31.60 -31.35
C GLN A 8 36.25 30.84 -30.16
N THR A 9 35.72 31.05 -28.97
CA THR A 9 36.11 30.33 -27.76
C THR A 9 35.85 28.84 -27.91
N ILE A 10 34.68 28.44 -28.39
CA ILE A 10 34.36 27.01 -28.59
C ILE A 10 35.27 26.38 -29.65
N GLU A 11 35.48 27.04 -30.79
CA GLU A 11 36.37 26.56 -31.87
C GLU A 11 37.83 26.44 -31.42
N THR A 12 38.29 27.34 -30.53
CA THR A 12 39.65 27.31 -30.00
C THR A 12 39.85 26.20 -28.97
N LEU A 13 38.85 25.96 -28.13
CA LEU A 13 38.97 25.02 -27.01
C LEU A 13 38.71 23.56 -27.42
N LEU A 14 37.78 23.34 -28.33
CA LEU A 14 37.30 22.00 -28.66
C LEU A 14 37.68 21.63 -30.08
N GLN A 15 38.30 20.45 -30.23
CA GLN A 15 38.60 19.88 -31.55
C GLN A 15 37.31 19.33 -32.16
N GLY A 16 36.75 20.05 -33.12
CA GLY A 16 35.46 19.74 -33.70
C GLY A 16 35.07 20.67 -34.84
N TYR A 17 33.81 20.60 -35.27
CA TYR A 17 33.26 21.48 -36.29
C TYR A 17 31.81 21.86 -36.00
N TRP A 18 31.37 23.01 -36.51
CA TRP A 18 29.96 23.39 -36.45
C TRP A 18 29.16 22.66 -37.53
N TYR A 19 28.27 21.75 -37.14
CA TYR A 19 27.25 21.22 -38.05
C TYR A 19 26.21 22.30 -38.40
N ARG A 20 25.91 23.16 -37.43
CA ARG A 20 25.13 24.40 -37.64
C ARG A 20 25.80 25.53 -36.87
N ALA A 21 26.41 26.46 -37.60
CA ALA A 21 27.16 27.55 -37.00
C ALA A 21 26.24 28.61 -36.37
N PRO A 22 26.61 29.19 -35.23
CA PRO A 22 25.88 30.30 -34.64
C PRO A 22 26.16 31.63 -35.36
N GLN A 23 25.32 32.64 -35.11
CA GLN A 23 25.61 34.02 -35.48
C GLN A 23 26.81 34.57 -34.68
N ASN A 24 27.49 35.60 -35.19
CA ASN A 24 28.71 36.14 -34.57
C ASN A 24 28.49 36.72 -33.17
N ASN A 25 27.27 37.11 -32.80
CA ASN A 25 26.91 37.63 -31.49
C ASN A 25 26.40 36.53 -30.52
N TRP A 26 26.45 35.26 -30.91
CA TRP A 26 26.01 34.15 -30.07
C TRP A 26 26.88 33.98 -28.83
N GLN A 27 26.23 33.70 -27.71
CA GLN A 27 26.87 33.57 -26.42
C GLN A 27 26.15 32.51 -25.56
N ALA A 28 26.92 31.82 -24.72
CA ALA A 28 26.43 30.98 -23.65
C ALA A 28 27.12 31.32 -22.32
N ASP A 29 26.36 31.26 -21.22
CA ASP A 29 26.84 31.56 -19.86
C ASP A 29 26.64 30.41 -18.87
N ASN A 30 26.11 29.28 -19.34
CA ASN A 30 25.79 28.14 -18.50
C ASN A 30 25.93 26.83 -19.26
N VAL A 31 26.38 25.77 -18.57
CA VAL A 31 26.60 24.44 -19.17
C VAL A 31 25.73 23.40 -18.47
N CYS A 32 25.04 22.56 -19.24
CA CYS A 32 24.16 21.49 -18.74
C CYS A 32 24.37 20.17 -19.49
N ILE A 33 24.11 19.05 -18.82
CA ILE A 33 24.12 17.69 -19.39
C ILE A 33 22.80 16.93 -19.18
N ALA A 34 21.87 17.47 -18.39
CA ALA A 34 20.62 16.79 -18.04
C ALA A 34 19.41 17.75 -18.06
N HIS A 35 18.24 17.24 -18.46
CA HIS A 35 17.00 18.02 -18.53
C HIS A 35 16.59 18.66 -17.19
N GLY A 36 16.84 17.95 -16.07
CA GLY A 36 16.60 18.49 -14.73
C GLY A 36 17.38 19.78 -14.47
N GLN A 37 18.62 19.86 -14.94
CA GLN A 37 19.46 21.06 -14.81
C GLN A 37 18.92 22.22 -15.65
N VAL A 38 18.50 21.95 -16.89
CA VAL A 38 17.89 22.97 -17.77
C VAL A 38 16.65 23.60 -17.14
N LYS A 39 15.84 22.81 -16.41
CA LYS A 39 14.67 23.33 -15.69
C LYS A 39 15.01 24.29 -14.55
N MET A 40 16.19 24.15 -13.94
CA MET A 40 16.65 25.00 -12.84
C MET A 40 17.19 26.35 -13.32
N GLU A 41 17.40 26.53 -14.63
CA GLU A 41 18.22 27.61 -15.21
C GLU A 41 17.45 28.43 -16.27
N LYS A 42 16.23 28.87 -15.93
CA LYS A 42 15.29 29.46 -16.90
C LYS A 42 15.78 30.75 -17.58
N ASP A 43 16.62 31.52 -16.91
CA ASP A 43 17.08 32.84 -17.37
C ASP A 43 18.54 32.83 -17.87
N LYS A 44 19.06 31.64 -18.21
CA LYS A 44 20.45 31.44 -18.65
C LYS A 44 20.52 31.01 -20.11
N ARG A 45 21.62 31.35 -20.77
CA ARG A 45 21.92 30.89 -22.13
C ARG A 45 22.68 29.57 -22.04
N VAL A 46 21.90 28.49 -22.06
CA VAL A 46 22.39 27.14 -21.80
C VAL A 46 23.06 26.52 -23.03
N LEU A 47 24.35 26.21 -22.90
CA LEU A 47 25.08 25.30 -23.77
C LEU A 47 24.92 23.86 -23.26
N PHE A 48 24.20 23.03 -24.00
CA PHE A 48 23.94 21.65 -23.59
C PHE A 48 24.94 20.67 -24.19
N ILE A 49 25.57 19.84 -23.36
CA ILE A 49 26.49 18.80 -23.81
C ILE A 49 25.74 17.46 -23.82
N ALA A 50 25.42 16.94 -25.01
CA ALA A 50 24.74 15.66 -25.15
C ALA A 50 25.75 14.51 -25.32
N MET A 51 25.46 13.36 -24.70
CA MET A 51 26.28 12.17 -24.81
C MET A 51 25.44 10.90 -24.77
N ASP A 52 25.92 9.88 -25.48
CA ASP A 52 25.37 8.54 -25.38
C ASP A 52 25.83 7.82 -24.09
N SER A 53 25.25 6.64 -23.84
CA SER A 53 25.54 5.85 -22.64
C SER A 53 27.00 5.39 -22.60
N ASP A 54 27.56 4.99 -23.73
CA ASP A 54 28.93 4.47 -23.79
C ASP A 54 29.94 5.54 -23.43
N THR A 55 29.75 6.75 -23.94
CA THR A 55 30.59 7.91 -23.65
C THR A 55 30.48 8.32 -22.19
N TRP A 56 29.26 8.34 -21.64
CA TRP A 56 29.05 8.55 -20.22
C TRP A 56 29.76 7.49 -19.37
N HIS A 57 29.66 6.21 -19.68
CA HIS A 57 30.28 5.14 -18.90
C HIS A 57 31.81 5.17 -18.98
N LYS A 58 32.36 5.37 -20.18
CA LYS A 58 33.82 5.49 -20.39
C LYS A 58 34.38 6.69 -19.61
N GLY A 59 33.72 7.85 -19.70
CA GLY A 59 34.15 9.07 -19.03
C GLY A 59 33.96 9.06 -17.51
N SER A 60 32.74 8.72 -17.05
CA SER A 60 32.40 8.76 -15.62
C SER A 60 33.00 7.61 -14.82
N LYS A 61 33.33 6.49 -15.47
CA LYS A 61 33.73 5.22 -14.86
C LYS A 61 32.70 4.67 -13.86
N ASN A 62 31.44 5.12 -13.92
CA ASN A 62 30.35 4.60 -13.10
C ASN A 62 29.77 3.32 -13.72
N LYS A 63 30.03 2.16 -13.10
CA LYS A 63 29.55 0.84 -13.55
C LYS A 63 28.35 0.27 -12.74
N ASN A 64 27.96 0.93 -11.63
CA ASN A 64 26.95 0.42 -10.67
C ASN A 64 25.69 1.32 -10.59
N TYR A 65 25.35 1.89 -9.42
CA TYR A 65 24.09 2.63 -9.14
C TYR A 65 23.69 3.73 -10.14
N TYR A 66 24.64 4.31 -10.90
CA TYR A 66 24.41 5.34 -11.94
C TYR A 66 24.54 4.79 -13.37
N ALA A 67 24.38 3.47 -13.57
CA ALA A 67 24.47 2.83 -14.88
C ALA A 67 23.30 3.15 -15.82
N GLY A 68 22.19 3.71 -15.31
CA GLY A 68 20.98 3.99 -16.09
C GLY A 68 21.03 5.26 -16.96
N TRP A 69 22.20 5.71 -17.41
CA TRP A 69 22.29 6.88 -18.29
C TRP A 69 21.61 6.58 -19.63
N LYS A 70 20.75 7.49 -20.09
CA LYS A 70 20.09 7.38 -21.39
C LYS A 70 20.73 8.36 -22.34
N ASP A 71 20.81 7.96 -23.60
CA ASP A 71 21.35 8.80 -24.66
C ASP A 71 20.61 10.14 -24.74
N THR A 72 21.29 11.21 -24.33
CA THR A 72 20.66 12.52 -24.18
C THR A 72 20.47 13.24 -25.51
N HIS A 73 21.05 12.74 -26.61
CA HIS A 73 20.80 13.30 -27.95
C HIS A 73 19.32 13.22 -28.30
N GLN A 74 18.63 12.16 -27.87
CA GLN A 74 17.20 11.94 -28.10
C GLN A 74 16.31 12.95 -27.38
N LEU A 75 16.82 13.64 -26.35
CA LEU A 75 16.06 14.63 -25.59
C LEU A 75 16.09 16.01 -26.24
N LEU A 76 17.11 16.31 -27.06
CA LEU A 76 17.36 17.66 -27.57
C LEU A 76 16.16 18.29 -28.28
N PRO A 77 15.41 17.59 -29.17
CA PRO A 77 14.26 18.19 -29.85
C PRO A 77 13.16 18.65 -28.87
N SER A 78 13.01 17.97 -27.73
CA SER A 78 12.00 18.32 -26.73
C SER A 78 12.39 19.53 -25.85
N ILE A 79 13.67 19.90 -25.83
CA ILE A 79 14.20 20.96 -24.95
C ILE A 79 14.86 22.12 -25.70
N GLU A 80 14.99 22.07 -27.03
CA GLU A 80 15.75 23.03 -27.84
C GLU A 80 15.41 24.50 -27.55
N LYS A 81 14.13 24.81 -27.29
CA LYS A 81 13.66 26.18 -27.02
C LYS A 81 14.26 26.81 -25.76
N LYS A 82 14.90 26.01 -24.92
CA LYS A 82 15.55 26.43 -23.67
C LYS A 82 17.08 26.46 -23.79
N LEU A 83 17.62 26.15 -24.95
CA LEU A 83 19.05 26.02 -25.18
C LEU A 83 19.53 27.13 -26.12
N SER A 84 20.70 27.69 -25.84
CA SER A 84 21.36 28.63 -26.77
C SER A 84 22.16 27.89 -27.83
N GLY A 85 22.68 26.70 -27.52
CA GLY A 85 23.39 25.83 -28.45
C GLY A 85 23.71 24.48 -27.80
N VAL A 86 24.26 23.56 -28.58
CA VAL A 86 24.61 22.23 -28.09
C VAL A 86 25.98 21.77 -28.58
N ILE A 87 26.63 20.93 -27.77
CA ILE A 87 27.81 20.16 -28.13
C ILE A 87 27.39 18.69 -28.17
N THR A 88 27.58 18.01 -29.30
CA THR A 88 27.14 16.63 -29.51
C THR A 88 28.26 15.78 -30.12
N GLN A 89 28.11 14.45 -30.08
CA GLN A 89 29.06 13.52 -30.71
C GLN A 89 28.76 13.27 -32.17
N ARG A 90 27.51 13.56 -32.55
CA ARG A 90 26.98 13.37 -33.89
C ARG A 90 25.90 14.42 -34.16
N PRO A 91 25.68 14.78 -35.43
CA PRO A 91 24.59 15.67 -35.81
C PRO A 91 23.22 15.15 -35.35
N VAL A 92 22.36 16.06 -34.91
CA VAL A 92 20.93 15.81 -34.69
C VAL A 92 20.16 16.71 -35.67
N GLU A 93 19.60 16.09 -36.71
CA GLU A 93 19.04 16.79 -37.88
C GLU A 93 17.88 17.72 -37.52
N ASP A 94 17.02 17.31 -36.59
CA ASP A 94 15.78 18.01 -36.23
C ASP A 94 15.95 19.27 -35.35
N LEU A 95 17.18 19.69 -35.03
CA LEU A 95 17.39 20.86 -34.17
C LEU A 95 17.55 22.15 -34.97
N SER A 96 16.91 23.22 -34.48
CA SER A 96 17.00 24.54 -35.08
C SER A 96 18.24 25.37 -34.66
N ILE A 97 18.86 24.98 -33.54
CA ILE A 97 19.89 25.74 -32.81
C ILE A 97 21.34 25.36 -33.19
N PRO A 98 22.34 26.19 -32.83
CA PRO A 98 23.76 25.89 -33.07
C PRO A 98 24.21 24.54 -32.52
N GLN A 99 24.98 23.79 -33.31
CA GLN A 99 25.48 22.45 -32.99
C GLN A 99 26.98 22.33 -33.28
N PHE A 100 27.79 22.14 -32.24
CA PHE A 100 29.21 21.85 -32.36
C PHE A 100 29.48 20.36 -32.14
N ILE A 101 30.09 19.71 -33.13
CA ILE A 101 30.33 18.26 -33.12
C ILE A 101 31.77 18.00 -32.66
N VAL A 102 31.92 17.15 -31.65
CA VAL A 102 33.22 16.70 -31.10
C VAL A 102 33.25 15.19 -31.00
N GLU A 103 34.44 14.58 -31.01
CA GLU A 103 34.57 13.12 -30.87
C GLU A 103 34.10 12.64 -29.48
N ASN A 104 34.51 13.34 -28.42
CA ASN A 104 34.21 12.97 -27.03
C ASN A 104 33.58 14.13 -26.26
N THR A 105 32.26 14.11 -26.11
CA THR A 105 31.52 15.15 -25.38
C THR A 105 31.75 15.11 -23.88
N TYR A 106 32.20 13.99 -23.31
CA TYR A 106 32.54 13.94 -21.88
C TYR A 106 33.82 14.73 -21.58
N GLU A 107 34.83 14.67 -22.45
CA GLU A 107 36.06 15.46 -22.32
C GLU A 107 35.80 16.97 -22.42
N ALA A 108 34.84 17.38 -23.25
CA ALA A 108 34.45 18.78 -23.38
C ALA A 108 34.05 19.42 -22.04
N ILE A 109 33.46 18.66 -21.10
CA ILE A 109 33.12 19.17 -19.76
C ILE A 109 34.38 19.64 -19.02
N GLY A 110 35.44 18.83 -19.03
CA GLY A 110 36.69 19.13 -18.33
C GLY A 110 37.44 20.30 -18.97
N ILE A 111 37.44 20.37 -20.31
CA ILE A 111 38.07 21.44 -21.07
C ILE A 111 37.38 22.79 -20.78
N LEU A 112 36.05 22.84 -20.89
CA LEU A 112 35.28 24.04 -20.63
C LEU A 112 35.40 24.49 -19.16
N GLY A 113 35.42 23.54 -18.22
CA GLY A 113 35.65 23.83 -16.80
C GLY A 113 37.04 24.41 -16.54
N SER A 114 38.09 23.80 -17.11
CA SER A 114 39.47 24.29 -16.95
C SER A 114 39.65 25.69 -17.53
N TYR A 115 39.09 25.94 -18.71
CA TYR A 115 39.12 27.27 -19.32
C TYR A 115 38.37 28.30 -18.48
N ALA A 116 37.15 28.00 -18.03
CA ALA A 116 36.38 28.92 -17.19
C ALA A 116 37.10 29.25 -15.88
N PHE A 117 37.77 28.27 -15.27
CA PHE A 117 38.57 28.47 -14.05
C PHE A 117 39.80 29.35 -14.30
N GLN A 118 40.51 29.19 -15.42
CA GLN A 118 41.64 30.07 -15.78
C GLN A 118 41.22 31.53 -16.00
N GLN A 119 39.97 31.76 -16.42
CA GLN A 119 39.43 33.11 -16.63
C GLN A 119 38.80 33.70 -15.36
N PHE A 120 38.61 32.90 -14.32
CA PHE A 120 37.97 33.28 -13.07
C PHE A 120 38.94 34.07 -12.18
N LEU A 121 38.45 35.17 -11.59
CA LEU A 121 39.24 36.08 -10.75
C LEU A 121 38.64 36.26 -9.34
N GLY A 122 37.48 35.64 -9.07
CA GLY A 122 36.82 35.72 -7.77
C GLY A 122 37.42 34.73 -6.76
N LYS A 123 36.74 34.54 -5.62
CA LYS A 123 37.15 33.58 -4.59
C LYS A 123 36.47 32.22 -4.76
N THR A 124 37.25 31.15 -4.67
CA THR A 124 36.76 29.76 -4.71
C THR A 124 36.57 29.21 -3.29
N ILE A 125 35.39 28.67 -3.00
CA ILE A 125 35.05 28.08 -1.70
C ILE A 125 34.74 26.59 -1.87
N GLY A 126 35.57 25.72 -1.30
CA GLY A 126 35.39 24.25 -1.33
C GLY A 126 34.61 23.74 -0.10
N VAL A 127 33.56 22.95 -0.29
CA VAL A 127 32.71 22.44 0.80
C VAL A 127 32.69 20.91 0.80
N THR A 128 33.06 20.28 1.92
CA THR A 128 32.88 18.83 2.14
C THR A 128 32.46 18.48 3.57
N GLY A 129 32.21 17.19 3.83
CA GLY A 129 31.72 16.66 5.10
C GLY A 129 30.78 15.46 4.93
N THR A 130 30.41 14.79 6.02
CA THR A 130 29.44 13.68 5.99
C THR A 130 28.01 14.22 5.91
N ALA A 131 27.62 15.08 6.85
CA ALA A 131 26.39 15.88 6.85
C ALA A 131 26.70 17.35 6.51
N GLY A 132 25.70 18.23 6.45
CA GLY A 132 25.87 19.71 6.38
C GLY A 132 26.30 20.33 5.04
N LYS A 133 26.99 19.59 4.16
CA LYS A 133 27.54 20.10 2.87
C LYS A 133 26.57 20.99 2.06
N SER A 134 25.42 20.44 1.69
CA SER A 134 24.47 21.14 0.83
C SER A 134 23.82 22.32 1.54
N THR A 135 23.62 22.23 2.87
CA THR A 135 23.17 23.36 3.70
C THR A 135 24.18 24.49 3.66
N VAL A 136 25.45 24.21 3.97
CA VAL A 136 26.53 25.22 3.97
C VAL A 136 26.66 25.87 2.60
N LYS A 137 26.73 25.09 1.52
CA LYS A 137 26.78 25.61 0.15
C LYS A 137 25.59 26.52 -0.17
N ASN A 138 24.37 26.06 0.09
CA ASN A 138 23.17 26.81 -0.25
C ASN A 138 23.03 28.08 0.60
N MET A 139 23.42 28.03 1.87
CA MET A 139 23.39 29.17 2.78
C MET A 139 24.43 30.22 2.40
N LEU A 140 25.67 29.80 2.10
CA LEU A 140 26.69 30.70 1.54
C LEU A 140 26.19 31.39 0.28
N LYS A 141 25.67 30.62 -0.69
CA LYS A 141 25.11 31.18 -1.92
C LYS A 141 24.03 32.22 -1.62
N TYR A 142 23.06 31.86 -0.77
CA TYR A 142 21.95 32.75 -0.42
C TYR A 142 22.42 34.05 0.24
N LEU A 143 23.30 33.97 1.23
CA LEU A 143 23.76 35.15 1.98
C LEU A 143 24.67 36.05 1.13
N LEU A 144 25.53 35.49 0.29
CA LEU A 144 26.34 36.27 -0.66
C LEU A 144 25.47 36.95 -1.73
N GLU A 145 24.47 36.25 -2.28
CA GLU A 145 23.50 36.88 -3.20
C GLU A 145 22.69 38.01 -2.52
N LYS A 146 22.40 37.90 -1.21
CA LYS A 146 21.77 38.97 -0.43
C LYS A 146 22.70 40.17 -0.20
N HIS A 147 23.99 39.92 -0.06
CA HIS A 147 25.03 40.93 -0.06
C HIS A 147 25.28 41.56 -1.46
N LYS A 148 24.58 41.06 -2.49
CA LYS A 148 24.62 41.50 -3.90
C LYS A 148 25.85 41.01 -4.68
N ASP A 149 26.52 39.98 -4.18
CA ASP A 149 27.61 39.32 -4.90
C ASP A 149 27.07 38.39 -5.99
N GLN A 150 27.83 38.25 -7.08
CA GLN A 150 27.56 37.24 -8.11
C GLN A 150 28.15 35.90 -7.68
N VAL A 151 27.31 34.86 -7.66
CA VAL A 151 27.71 33.54 -7.15
C VAL A 151 27.40 32.44 -8.15
N VAL A 152 28.37 31.55 -8.37
CA VAL A 152 28.14 30.24 -9.00
C VAL A 152 28.37 29.15 -7.95
N ALA A 153 27.44 28.21 -7.81
CA ALA A 153 27.54 27.14 -6.82
C ALA A 153 27.08 25.78 -7.37
N THR A 154 27.56 24.69 -6.76
CA THR A 154 27.17 23.33 -7.15
C THR A 154 25.66 23.10 -7.13
N ARG A 155 25.09 22.72 -8.27
CA ARG A 155 23.64 22.51 -8.45
C ARG A 155 23.22 21.15 -7.90
N GLY A 156 22.13 21.09 -7.12
CA GLY A 156 21.61 19.81 -6.61
C GLY A 156 22.70 18.95 -5.93
N ASN A 157 22.81 17.69 -6.34
CA ASN A 157 23.82 16.74 -5.89
C ASN A 157 24.97 16.53 -6.91
N HIS A 158 25.26 17.51 -7.78
CA HIS A 158 26.36 17.43 -8.76
C HIS A 158 27.75 17.64 -8.11
N ASN A 159 28.03 16.91 -7.04
CA ASN A 159 29.23 17.03 -6.21
C ASN A 159 30.25 15.90 -6.48
N THR A 160 30.14 15.25 -7.64
CA THR A 160 30.99 14.14 -8.06
C THR A 160 32.10 14.62 -9.01
N ARG A 161 32.99 13.72 -9.42
CA ARG A 161 34.05 14.00 -10.40
C ARG A 161 33.56 14.63 -11.71
N THR A 162 32.31 14.39 -12.10
CA THR A 162 31.70 14.95 -13.32
C THR A 162 30.99 16.26 -13.01
N GLY A 163 30.31 16.33 -11.86
CA GLY A 163 29.50 17.48 -11.49
C GLY A 163 30.32 18.71 -11.08
N VAL A 164 31.51 18.52 -10.50
CA VAL A 164 32.42 19.62 -10.14
C VAL A 164 32.87 20.40 -11.38
N PRO A 165 33.52 19.78 -12.40
CA PRO A 165 33.91 20.50 -13.63
C PRO A 165 32.72 21.18 -14.33
N LEU A 166 31.54 20.56 -14.30
CA LEU A 166 30.33 21.14 -14.88
C LEU A 166 29.86 22.39 -14.13
N THR A 167 30.03 22.44 -12.81
CA THR A 167 29.74 23.65 -12.01
C THR A 167 30.76 24.74 -12.32
N VAL A 168 32.05 24.37 -12.41
CA VAL A 168 33.13 25.30 -12.71
C VAL A 168 32.99 25.89 -14.12
N ALA A 169 32.55 25.12 -15.11
CA ALA A 169 32.29 25.65 -16.46
C ALA A 169 31.30 26.84 -16.46
N CYS A 170 30.40 26.93 -15.47
CA CYS A 170 29.47 28.05 -15.35
C CYS A 170 30.13 29.33 -14.78
N SER A 171 31.36 29.27 -14.27
CA SER A 171 32.12 30.43 -13.77
C SER A 171 32.69 31.31 -14.89
N ILE A 172 32.44 30.97 -16.17
CA ILE A 172 32.84 31.79 -17.32
C ILE A 172 32.33 33.22 -17.20
N THR A 173 31.21 33.42 -16.51
CA THR A 173 30.62 34.74 -16.23
C THR A 173 31.45 35.63 -15.31
N LYS A 174 32.55 35.10 -14.73
CA LYS A 174 33.42 35.74 -13.73
C LYS A 174 32.63 36.22 -12.50
N PRO A 175 31.96 35.29 -11.78
CA PRO A 175 31.28 35.64 -10.52
C PRO A 175 32.30 36.12 -9.48
N ASP A 176 31.82 36.78 -8.43
CA ASP A 176 32.65 37.16 -7.28
C ASP A 176 33.04 35.91 -6.46
N TYR A 177 32.14 34.91 -6.42
CA TYR A 177 32.36 33.66 -5.70
C TYR A 177 32.01 32.40 -6.50
N LEU A 178 32.84 31.36 -6.36
CA LEU A 178 32.63 30.02 -6.90
C LEU A 178 32.59 28.99 -5.76
N ILE A 179 31.41 28.44 -5.45
CA ILE A 179 31.20 27.50 -4.34
C ILE A 179 31.12 26.06 -4.87
N ILE A 180 32.11 25.24 -4.54
CA ILE A 180 32.26 23.87 -5.03
C ILE A 180 31.99 22.87 -3.89
N GLU A 181 30.83 22.21 -3.94
CA GLU A 181 30.53 21.07 -3.07
C GLU A 181 31.14 19.78 -3.65
N SER A 182 31.90 19.03 -2.84
CA SER A 182 32.53 17.78 -3.27
C SER A 182 32.26 16.62 -2.31
N ALA A 183 31.74 15.51 -2.86
CA ALA A 183 31.58 14.24 -2.17
C ALA A 183 32.86 13.39 -2.27
N ILE A 184 32.94 12.30 -1.50
CA ILE A 184 34.11 11.39 -1.52
C ILE A 184 34.41 10.89 -2.95
N SER A 185 33.40 10.69 -3.79
CA SER A 185 33.57 10.28 -5.19
C SER A 185 34.29 11.31 -6.07
N GLY A 186 34.29 12.59 -5.69
CA GLY A 186 35.11 13.64 -6.30
C GLY A 186 36.54 13.70 -5.74
N LEU A 187 36.75 13.20 -4.51
CA LEU A 187 38.04 13.30 -3.79
C LEU A 187 38.93 12.03 -3.92
N TRP A 188 38.35 10.89 -4.27
CA TRP A 188 39.00 9.57 -4.13
C TRP A 188 39.82 9.08 -5.35
N THR A 189 39.86 9.79 -6.48
CA THR A 189 40.56 9.30 -7.69
C THR A 189 42.09 9.20 -7.52
N LYS A 190 42.71 8.20 -8.20
CA LYS A 190 44.17 8.01 -8.23
C LYS A 190 44.76 8.61 -9.52
N PRO A 191 45.90 9.33 -9.46
CA PRO A 191 46.64 9.67 -8.23
C PRO A 191 46.00 10.80 -7.39
N HIS A 192 45.14 11.65 -7.99
CA HIS A 192 44.58 12.84 -7.34
C HIS A 192 43.06 12.98 -7.51
N GLY A 193 42.42 13.69 -6.57
CA GLY A 193 41.02 14.09 -6.63
C GLY A 193 40.78 15.24 -7.62
N ILE A 194 39.50 15.50 -7.93
CA ILE A 194 39.13 16.54 -8.91
C ILE A 194 39.51 17.96 -8.46
N MET A 195 39.61 18.17 -7.14
CA MET A 195 39.94 19.48 -6.55
C MET A 195 41.35 19.96 -6.88
N LYS A 196 42.29 19.05 -7.21
CA LYS A 196 43.63 19.45 -7.68
C LYS A 196 43.59 20.38 -8.88
N HIS A 197 42.57 20.24 -9.73
CA HIS A 197 42.38 21.06 -10.93
C HIS A 197 41.61 22.35 -10.68
N PHE A 198 40.88 22.42 -9.56
CA PHE A 198 40.03 23.54 -9.17
C PHE A 198 40.26 23.87 -7.69
N PRO A 199 41.50 24.24 -7.33
CA PRO A 199 41.88 24.41 -5.94
C PRO A 199 41.08 25.55 -5.28
N PRO A 200 40.55 25.35 -4.06
CA PRO A 200 39.83 26.39 -3.36
C PRO A 200 40.78 27.38 -2.67
N ASP A 201 40.34 28.64 -2.56
CA ASP A 201 41.01 29.66 -1.73
C ASP A 201 40.64 29.48 -0.25
N ILE A 202 39.37 29.09 0.00
CA ILE A 202 38.84 28.73 1.31
C ILE A 202 38.21 27.34 1.22
N ALA A 203 38.56 26.42 2.10
CA ALA A 203 37.88 25.13 2.20
C ALA A 203 37.21 24.94 3.57
N ILE A 204 36.07 24.27 3.61
CA ILE A 204 35.37 23.89 4.85
C ILE A 204 35.07 22.40 4.90
N ILE A 205 35.40 21.80 6.05
CA ILE A 205 35.07 20.41 6.38
C ILE A 205 34.07 20.42 7.54
N THR A 206 32.80 20.13 7.24
CA THR A 206 31.68 20.35 8.17
C THR A 206 31.51 19.27 9.24
N SER A 207 31.73 18.00 8.91
CA SER A 207 31.56 16.84 9.80
C SER A 207 32.20 15.57 9.23
N ILE A 208 32.55 14.63 10.11
CA ILE A 208 33.01 13.25 9.80
C ILE A 208 32.09 12.27 10.52
N ASP A 209 31.78 11.13 9.88
CA ASP A 209 31.00 10.03 10.47
C ASP A 209 31.42 8.70 9.84
N GLY A 210 31.14 7.57 10.50
CA GLY A 210 31.55 6.21 10.10
C GLY A 210 30.67 5.51 9.05
N GLY A 211 29.70 6.20 8.45
CA GLY A 211 28.58 5.56 7.74
C GLY A 211 28.70 5.38 6.21
N GLN A 212 29.87 5.48 5.57
CA GLN A 212 29.96 5.36 4.09
C GLN A 212 31.03 4.36 3.64
N GLN A 213 30.70 3.07 3.63
CA GLN A 213 31.50 1.94 3.08
C GLN A 213 32.94 1.76 3.59
N LYS A 214 33.49 2.72 4.33
CA LYS A 214 34.84 2.78 4.87
C LYS A 214 34.79 3.24 6.32
N SER A 215 35.88 3.01 7.06
CA SER A 215 35.98 3.47 8.44
C SER A 215 35.83 5.00 8.54
N ALA A 216 35.40 5.50 9.70
CA ALA A 216 35.34 6.93 9.99
C ALA A 216 36.72 7.61 9.80
N MET A 217 37.80 6.89 10.11
CA MET A 217 39.18 7.33 9.90
C MET A 217 39.53 7.49 8.42
N ASP A 218 39.19 6.51 7.57
CA ASP A 218 39.40 6.60 6.12
C ASP A 218 38.60 7.77 5.52
N THR A 219 37.39 7.97 6.04
CA THR A 219 36.52 9.08 5.65
C THR A 219 37.14 10.44 6.00
N ALA A 220 37.76 10.56 7.18
CA ALA A 220 38.50 11.75 7.60
C ALA A 220 39.65 12.08 6.63
N ILE A 221 40.51 11.09 6.34
CA ILE A 221 41.67 11.25 5.45
C ILE A 221 41.23 11.63 4.03
N LEU A 222 40.18 10.99 3.50
CA LEU A 222 39.73 11.28 2.14
C LEU A 222 39.11 12.66 2.00
N LYS A 223 38.46 13.19 3.04
CA LYS A 223 37.84 14.52 2.99
C LYS A 223 38.85 15.65 3.06
N THR A 224 40.05 15.45 3.63
CA THR A 224 41.10 16.49 3.62
C THR A 224 41.61 16.80 2.22
N LYS A 225 41.45 15.86 1.26
CA LYS A 225 41.76 16.07 -0.15
C LYS A 225 40.92 17.16 -0.84
N ILE A 226 39.91 17.74 -0.18
CA ILE A 226 39.30 18.99 -0.64
C ILE A 226 40.35 20.11 -0.80
N CYS A 227 41.43 20.06 -0.02
CA CYS A 227 42.53 21.03 -0.03
C CYS A 227 43.61 20.70 -1.08
N GLU A 228 43.44 19.62 -1.87
CA GLU A 228 44.44 19.22 -2.85
C GLU A 228 44.59 20.30 -3.94
N GLY A 229 45.82 20.78 -4.16
CA GLY A 229 46.12 21.88 -5.08
C GLY A 229 45.99 23.29 -4.48
N MET A 230 45.49 23.42 -3.24
CA MET A 230 45.38 24.71 -2.53
C MET A 230 46.76 25.38 -2.36
N SER A 231 46.80 26.71 -2.40
CA SER A 231 48.01 27.49 -2.12
C SER A 231 48.41 27.42 -0.64
N LYS A 232 49.66 27.76 -0.31
CA LYS A 232 50.12 27.79 1.10
C LYS A 232 49.42 28.85 1.96
N GLU A 233 48.88 29.88 1.33
CA GLU A 233 48.08 30.95 1.96
C GLU A 233 46.59 30.63 2.03
N GLY A 234 46.14 29.53 1.41
CA GLY A 234 44.74 29.12 1.41
C GLY A 234 44.25 28.80 2.83
N ILE A 235 42.99 29.11 3.12
CA ILE A 235 42.43 29.00 4.47
C ILE A 235 41.54 27.75 4.57
N VAL A 236 41.67 26.99 5.66
CA VAL A 236 40.81 25.84 5.93
C VAL A 236 40.03 26.05 7.21
N VAL A 237 38.70 26.02 7.09
CA VAL A 237 37.75 26.15 8.19
C VAL A 237 37.32 24.75 8.67
N LEU A 238 37.60 24.42 9.92
CA LEU A 238 37.35 23.10 10.51
C LEU A 238 36.37 23.17 11.68
N ASN A 239 35.37 22.28 11.67
CA ASN A 239 34.52 22.03 12.83
C ASN A 239 35.31 21.27 13.91
N LYS A 240 35.57 21.88 15.06
CA LYS A 240 36.31 21.25 16.16
C LYS A 240 35.55 20.10 16.82
N ASP A 241 34.21 20.09 16.68
CA ASP A 241 33.32 19.07 17.25
C ASP A 241 33.22 17.80 16.39
N MET A 242 33.92 17.77 15.24
CA MET A 242 33.85 16.62 14.33
C MET A 242 34.58 15.39 14.88
N LEU A 243 34.07 14.20 14.57
CA LEU A 243 34.79 12.95 14.82
C LEU A 243 36.13 12.93 14.08
N HIS A 244 37.19 12.43 14.73
CA HIS A 244 38.54 12.41 14.16
C HIS A 244 39.12 13.80 13.77
N TYR A 245 38.73 14.87 14.48
CA TYR A 245 39.28 16.22 14.28
C TYR A 245 40.82 16.21 14.19
N ASP A 246 41.52 15.57 15.13
CA ASP A 246 43.00 15.54 15.15
C ASP A 246 43.60 14.95 13.87
N THR A 247 42.94 13.96 13.29
CA THR A 247 43.36 13.36 12.02
C THR A 247 43.16 14.32 10.87
N VAL A 248 42.00 14.97 10.81
CA VAL A 248 41.70 15.98 9.79
C VAL A 248 42.70 17.12 9.89
N HIS A 249 42.88 17.69 11.08
CA HIS A 249 43.82 18.77 11.37
C HIS A 249 45.25 18.41 10.93
N LYS A 250 45.79 17.26 11.36
CA LYS A 250 47.12 16.79 10.97
C LYS A 250 47.29 16.65 9.45
N ASN A 251 46.27 16.18 8.74
CA ASN A 251 46.34 16.02 7.29
C ASN A 251 46.19 17.35 6.55
N VAL A 252 45.40 18.29 7.08
CA VAL A 252 45.24 19.64 6.51
C VAL A 252 46.55 20.43 6.57
N LEU A 253 47.34 20.27 7.65
CA LEU A 253 48.67 20.90 7.80
C LEU A 253 49.66 20.57 6.66
N GLN A 254 49.43 19.48 5.92
CA GLN A 254 50.23 19.16 4.74
C GLN A 254 49.99 20.15 3.58
N TYR A 255 48.79 20.74 3.53
CA TYR A 255 48.37 21.68 2.50
C TYR A 255 48.62 23.13 2.93
N THR A 256 48.16 23.55 4.11
CA THR A 256 48.26 24.94 4.61
C THR A 256 48.42 25.00 6.13
N ASN A 257 49.01 26.08 6.64
CA ASN A 257 49.06 26.39 8.07
C ASN A 257 47.94 27.35 8.53
N HIS A 258 47.14 27.89 7.60
CA HIS A 258 46.05 28.82 7.91
C HIS A 258 44.76 28.06 8.21
N ILE A 259 44.68 27.49 9.41
CA ILE A 259 43.52 26.75 9.88
C ILE A 259 42.71 27.63 10.83
N ILE A 260 41.43 27.79 10.53
CA ILE A 260 40.45 28.48 11.37
C ILE A 260 39.46 27.45 11.88
N THR A 261 39.11 27.52 13.17
CA THR A 261 38.24 26.55 13.82
C THR A 261 36.90 27.16 14.21
N TYR A 262 35.86 26.33 14.17
CA TYR A 262 34.58 26.68 14.78
C TYR A 262 34.00 25.53 15.61
N SER A 263 33.21 25.85 16.63
CA SER A 263 32.65 24.88 17.57
C SER A 263 31.33 25.38 18.19
N LEU A 264 30.52 24.45 18.69
CA LEU A 264 29.40 24.74 19.60
C LEU A 264 29.84 24.93 21.06
N GLU A 265 31.12 24.74 21.36
CA GLU A 265 31.77 25.04 22.63
C GLU A 265 32.65 26.30 22.51
N GLU A 266 32.89 26.99 23.62
CA GLU A 266 33.77 28.17 23.69
C GLU A 266 35.27 27.79 23.65
N ASN A 267 35.68 27.01 22.65
CA ASN A 267 37.03 26.46 22.53
C ASN A 267 37.66 26.65 21.13
N ALA A 268 37.06 27.48 20.26
CA ALA A 268 37.45 27.67 18.87
C ALA A 268 37.46 29.16 18.46
N ASP A 269 38.03 29.47 17.30
CA ASP A 269 38.13 30.86 16.78
C ASP A 269 36.75 31.51 16.57
N SER A 270 35.77 30.69 16.16
CA SER A 270 34.36 31.03 16.17
C SER A 270 33.58 30.04 17.02
N SER A 271 32.78 30.50 17.96
CA SER A 271 32.09 29.63 18.91
C SER A 271 30.66 30.07 19.22
N LEU A 272 29.83 29.11 19.60
CA LEU A 272 28.52 29.37 20.17
C LEU A 272 28.67 29.87 21.62
N LEU A 273 27.95 30.93 21.97
CA LEU A 273 27.86 31.43 23.35
C LEU A 273 26.61 30.91 24.05
N SER A 274 25.44 30.98 23.38
CA SER A 274 24.18 30.47 23.94
C SER A 274 23.12 30.21 22.87
N VAL A 275 22.21 29.27 23.16
CA VAL A 275 20.99 29.03 22.37
C VAL A 275 19.78 29.10 23.28
N GLN A 276 18.80 29.90 22.90
CA GLN A 276 17.50 29.97 23.57
C GLN A 276 16.44 29.40 22.64
N HIS A 277 15.65 28.44 23.15
CA HIS A 277 14.59 27.79 22.37
C HIS A 277 13.25 28.51 22.57
N HIS A 278 12.60 28.83 21.46
CA HIS A 278 11.25 29.39 21.41
C HIS A 278 10.34 28.49 20.56
N HIS A 279 9.05 28.81 20.52
CA HIS A 279 8.08 28.09 19.71
C HIS A 279 8.37 28.30 18.21
N GLY A 280 8.89 27.28 17.54
CA GLY A 280 9.20 27.28 16.10
C GLY A 280 10.52 27.95 15.70
N LEU A 281 11.27 28.55 16.63
CA LEU A 281 12.55 29.23 16.36
C LEU A 281 13.53 29.12 17.53
N VAL A 282 14.79 29.46 17.27
CA VAL A 282 15.83 29.62 18.28
C VAL A 282 16.53 30.97 18.14
N THR A 283 16.94 31.56 19.26
CA THR A 283 17.83 32.71 19.30
C THR A 283 19.24 32.22 19.61
N VAL A 284 20.19 32.60 18.76
CA VAL A 284 21.58 32.14 18.79
C VAL A 284 22.49 33.33 19.03
N ASN A 285 23.28 33.27 20.10
CA ASN A 285 24.38 34.19 20.36
C ASN A 285 25.69 33.45 20.07
N ALA A 286 26.55 34.03 19.24
CA ALA A 286 27.82 33.43 18.84
C ALA A 286 28.92 34.49 18.75
N LYS A 287 30.17 34.05 18.85
CA LYS A 287 31.36 34.86 18.61
C LYS A 287 32.01 34.38 17.32
N ILE A 288 32.13 35.24 16.32
CA ILE A 288 32.68 34.92 15.00
C ILE A 288 33.98 35.72 14.80
N LEU A 289 35.12 35.04 14.90
CA LEU A 289 36.46 35.67 14.78
C LEU A 289 36.61 36.94 15.63
N GLY A 290 36.11 36.90 16.86
CA GLY A 290 36.16 38.02 17.81
C GLY A 290 34.94 38.95 17.79
N GLU A 291 34.08 38.91 16.77
CA GLU A 291 32.85 39.70 16.70
C GLU A 291 31.68 38.94 17.33
N GLU A 292 30.98 39.54 18.29
CA GLU A 292 29.76 38.95 18.84
C GLU A 292 28.55 39.24 17.94
N VAL A 293 27.80 38.20 17.61
CA VAL A 293 26.61 38.25 16.76
C VAL A 293 25.43 37.58 17.46
N SER A 294 24.24 38.14 17.24
CA SER A 294 22.97 37.59 17.72
C SER A 294 21.99 37.52 16.57
N PHE A 295 21.36 36.35 16.36
CA PHE A 295 20.36 36.17 15.32
C PHE A 295 19.33 35.11 15.70
N GLU A 296 18.16 35.21 15.08
CA GLU A 296 17.11 34.20 15.18
C GLU A 296 17.14 33.27 13.96
N THR A 297 16.73 32.02 14.13
CA THR A 297 16.58 31.08 13.02
C THR A 297 15.54 30.00 13.33
N SER A 298 14.86 29.51 12.29
CA SER A 298 14.00 28.31 12.37
C SER A 298 14.79 27.01 12.19
N LEU A 299 16.13 27.07 12.16
CA LEU A 299 17.01 25.92 12.04
C LEU A 299 17.37 25.36 13.43
N LEU A 300 16.58 24.40 13.90
CA LEU A 300 16.50 24.06 15.33
C LEU A 300 17.52 23.03 15.82
N THR A 301 18.29 22.38 14.93
CA THR A 301 19.26 21.36 15.33
C THR A 301 20.64 21.96 15.57
N ASN A 302 21.38 21.39 16.51
CA ASN A 302 22.78 21.75 16.77
C ASN A 302 23.64 21.64 15.52
N GLY A 303 23.45 20.60 14.70
CA GLY A 303 24.14 20.46 13.43
C GLY A 303 23.91 21.63 12.46
N MET A 304 22.68 22.18 12.41
CA MET A 304 22.39 23.36 11.60
C MET A 304 22.99 24.64 12.19
N ILE A 305 22.90 24.83 13.51
CA ILE A 305 23.51 25.97 14.20
C ILE A 305 25.04 26.00 13.97
N SER A 306 25.68 24.84 14.11
CA SER A 306 27.10 24.64 13.78
C SER A 306 27.41 25.03 12.33
N ASN A 307 26.56 24.61 11.37
CA ASN A 307 26.73 25.01 9.97
C ASN A 307 26.59 26.53 9.78
N ILE A 308 25.68 27.21 10.48
CA ILE A 308 25.55 28.67 10.43
C ILE A 308 26.83 29.34 10.93
N ILE A 309 27.37 28.91 12.06
CA ILE A 309 28.63 29.44 12.61
C ILE A 309 29.77 29.26 11.61
N GLY A 310 29.90 28.09 10.99
CA GLY A 310 30.88 27.83 9.93
C GLY A 310 30.69 28.74 8.70
N VAL A 311 29.45 29.01 8.30
CA VAL A 311 29.11 29.92 7.19
C VAL A 311 29.47 31.37 7.54
N LEU A 312 29.08 31.86 8.71
CA LEU A 312 29.41 33.23 9.17
C LEU A 312 30.93 33.42 9.29
N THR A 313 31.65 32.38 9.71
CA THR A 313 33.12 32.39 9.74
C THR A 313 33.71 32.59 8.35
N ILE A 314 33.22 31.86 7.34
CA ILE A 314 33.66 32.05 5.94
C ILE A 314 33.31 33.44 5.43
N LEU A 315 32.10 33.94 5.70
CA LEU A 315 31.68 35.28 5.27
C LEU A 315 32.59 36.37 5.85
N LYS A 316 32.98 36.25 7.12
CA LYS A 316 33.92 37.16 7.76
C LYS A 316 35.31 37.11 7.11
N LEU A 317 35.80 35.91 6.74
CA LEU A 317 37.06 35.73 5.99
C LEU A 317 37.00 36.25 4.54
N CYS A 318 35.79 36.47 4.02
CA CYS A 318 35.53 37.13 2.75
C CYS A 318 35.29 38.65 2.89
N ASP A 319 35.56 39.22 4.07
CA ASP A 319 35.36 40.64 4.38
C ASP A 319 33.91 41.12 4.23
N VAL A 320 32.93 40.20 4.37
CA VAL A 320 31.50 40.54 4.39
C VAL A 320 31.13 41.09 5.77
N ASP A 321 30.43 42.23 5.78
CA ASP A 321 29.86 42.79 7.01
C ASP A 321 28.72 41.88 7.53
N LEU A 322 28.99 41.16 8.62
CA LEU A 322 28.05 40.20 9.18
C LEU A 322 26.74 40.86 9.59
N GLN A 323 26.78 42.06 10.19
CA GLN A 323 25.58 42.76 10.67
C GLN A 323 24.59 43.03 9.53
N SER A 324 25.09 43.32 8.32
CA SER A 324 24.26 43.52 7.13
C SER A 324 23.52 42.26 6.67
N ILE A 325 24.03 41.06 6.97
CA ILE A 325 23.47 39.79 6.50
C ILE A 325 22.71 38.98 7.57
N LEU A 326 22.88 39.29 8.87
CA LEU A 326 22.20 38.58 9.97
C LEU A 326 20.66 38.54 9.81
N PRO A 327 19.97 39.61 9.39
CA PRO A 327 18.53 39.55 9.13
C PRO A 327 18.15 38.53 8.05
N SER A 328 19.04 38.27 7.09
CA SER A 328 18.82 37.26 6.05
C SER A 328 19.00 35.84 6.59
N VAL A 329 19.80 35.61 7.63
CA VAL A 329 19.93 34.30 8.29
C VAL A 329 18.59 33.84 8.87
N ALA A 330 17.85 34.76 9.49
CA ALA A 330 16.51 34.49 10.03
C ALA A 330 15.49 34.08 8.96
N LEU A 331 15.66 34.58 7.73
CA LEU A 331 14.78 34.30 6.59
C LEU A 331 15.22 33.09 5.76
N TYR A 332 16.39 32.52 6.04
CA TYR A 332 16.89 31.38 5.29
C TYR A 332 16.05 30.13 5.59
N LYS A 333 15.52 29.53 4.52
CA LYS A 333 14.87 28.22 4.58
C LYS A 333 15.74 27.20 3.83
N PRO A 334 15.98 26.01 4.40
CA PRO A 334 16.67 24.94 3.71
C PRO A 334 15.81 24.41 2.54
N VAL A 335 16.37 23.51 1.74
CA VAL A 335 15.63 22.81 0.67
C VAL A 335 14.38 22.12 1.24
N ASN A 336 13.32 22.00 0.43
CA ASN A 336 12.06 21.35 0.81
C ASN A 336 12.28 20.03 1.57
N ASN A 337 11.48 19.79 2.61
CA ASN A 337 11.51 18.59 3.47
C ASN A 337 12.73 18.46 4.41
N VAL A 338 13.35 19.57 4.81
CA VAL A 338 14.36 19.62 5.87
C VAL A 338 13.86 20.49 7.02
N LEU A 339 13.60 19.88 8.18
CA LEU A 339 13.09 20.55 9.39
C LEU A 339 11.90 21.51 9.15
N GLN A 340 10.96 21.13 8.30
CA GLN A 340 9.83 21.99 7.95
C GLN A 340 8.70 21.83 8.97
N PHE A 341 8.45 22.87 9.78
CA PHE A 341 7.32 22.93 10.69
C PHE A 341 6.12 23.59 9.99
N GLU A 342 4.99 22.89 9.97
CA GLU A 342 3.74 23.37 9.40
C GLU A 342 2.58 23.10 10.34
N THR A 343 1.70 24.08 10.54
CA THR A 343 0.39 23.83 11.15
C THR A 343 -0.56 23.35 10.06
N LEU A 344 -1.07 22.14 10.23
CA LEU A 344 -2.03 21.51 9.32
C LEU A 344 -3.38 21.34 10.02
N GLN A 345 -4.44 21.22 9.22
CA GLN A 345 -5.80 21.02 9.73
C GLN A 345 -6.47 19.82 9.06
N LYS A 346 -7.21 19.06 9.86
CA LYS A 346 -8.16 18.05 9.39
C LYS A 346 -9.44 18.71 8.90
N LYS A 347 -10.24 17.96 8.12
CA LYS A 347 -11.56 18.41 7.64
C LYS A 347 -12.57 18.72 8.75
N ASP A 348 -12.44 18.09 9.92
CA ASP A 348 -13.27 18.35 11.10
C ASP A 348 -12.87 19.64 11.84
N GLY A 349 -11.83 20.34 11.40
CA GLY A 349 -11.31 21.56 12.02
C GLY A 349 -10.17 21.32 13.01
N THR A 350 -9.83 20.06 13.31
CA THR A 350 -8.74 19.73 14.24
C THR A 350 -7.40 20.24 13.72
N SER A 351 -6.68 21.05 14.49
CA SER A 351 -5.37 21.61 14.13
C SER A 351 -4.24 20.84 14.81
N PHE A 352 -3.14 20.61 14.08
CA PHE A 352 -1.95 19.94 14.59
C PHE A 352 -0.68 20.45 13.90
N THR A 353 0.49 20.17 14.48
CA THR A 353 1.78 20.57 13.94
C THR A 353 2.53 19.41 13.32
N PHE A 354 3.02 19.58 12.11
CA PHE A 354 3.77 18.60 11.34
C PHE A 354 5.21 19.06 11.11
N LEU A 355 6.17 18.26 11.58
CA LEU A 355 7.60 18.42 11.35
C LEU A 355 8.06 17.42 10.27
N ASN A 356 8.24 17.91 9.05
CA ASN A 356 8.72 17.12 7.92
C ASN A 356 10.24 17.23 7.73
N ASP A 357 10.96 16.14 7.97
CA ASP A 357 12.41 16.04 7.76
C ASP A 357 12.80 14.81 6.90
N SER A 358 11.96 14.47 5.93
CA SER A 358 12.04 13.26 5.09
C SER A 358 13.07 13.30 3.94
N TRP A 359 13.87 14.36 3.81
CA TRP A 359 14.84 14.50 2.71
C TRP A 359 15.95 13.42 2.67
N ASN A 360 16.47 13.02 3.83
CA ASN A 360 17.53 12.00 3.97
C ASN A 360 17.55 11.44 5.40
N ALA A 361 18.00 10.19 5.59
CA ALA A 361 18.16 9.59 6.91
C ALA A 361 19.53 8.92 7.09
N THR A 362 20.41 9.56 7.85
CA THR A 362 21.59 8.96 8.49
C THR A 362 21.33 8.82 9.99
N GLY A 363 22.05 7.95 10.70
CA GLY A 363 21.89 7.78 12.14
C GLY A 363 22.00 9.08 12.93
N ILE A 364 23.00 9.92 12.64
CA ILE A 364 23.16 11.24 13.27
C ILE A 364 21.97 12.16 12.96
N ALA A 365 21.53 12.22 11.69
CA ALA A 365 20.42 13.09 11.32
C ALA A 365 19.10 12.69 12.01
N MET A 366 18.87 11.39 12.23
CA MET A 366 17.74 10.89 13.01
C MET A 366 17.83 11.36 14.47
N ILE A 367 18.99 11.23 15.11
CA ILE A 367 19.21 11.64 16.49
C ILE A 367 19.02 13.15 16.65
N GLU A 368 19.60 13.95 15.76
CA GLU A 368 19.50 15.41 15.80
C GLU A 368 18.05 15.89 15.70
N VAL A 369 17.25 15.32 14.78
CA VAL A 369 15.85 15.73 14.63
C VAL A 369 15.00 15.28 15.81
N ILE A 370 15.25 14.09 16.38
CA ILE A 370 14.54 13.62 17.58
C ILE A 370 14.82 14.54 18.78
N ARG A 371 16.09 14.96 18.94
CA ARG A 371 16.46 15.92 19.99
C ARG A 371 15.84 17.29 19.76
N ALA A 372 15.89 17.82 18.54
CA ALA A 372 15.24 19.09 18.22
C ALA A 372 13.72 19.04 18.46
N PHE A 373 13.09 17.94 18.07
CA PHE A 373 11.67 17.67 18.36
C PHE A 373 11.42 17.68 19.87
N LYS A 374 12.25 17.00 20.68
CA LYS A 374 12.11 17.01 22.15
C LYS A 374 12.12 18.42 22.75
N HIS A 375 12.93 19.34 22.20
CA HIS A 375 12.94 20.73 22.66
C HIS A 375 11.68 21.49 22.25
N GLN A 376 11.22 21.30 21.00
CA GLN A 376 10.02 21.97 20.48
C GLN A 376 8.72 21.43 21.05
N ALA A 377 8.63 20.12 21.26
CA ALA A 377 7.45 19.42 21.76
C ALA A 377 6.99 19.89 23.16
N LYS A 378 7.81 20.65 23.89
CA LYS A 378 7.46 21.24 25.18
C LYS A 378 6.46 22.41 25.07
N PHE A 379 6.36 23.01 23.89
CA PHE A 379 5.45 24.13 23.64
C PHE A 379 4.05 23.69 23.18
N TYR A 380 3.84 22.39 22.99
CA TYR A 380 2.57 21.79 22.56
C TYR A 380 1.95 20.98 23.71
N LYS A 381 0.62 20.95 23.80
CA LYS A 381 -0.14 20.21 24.82
C LYS A 381 -0.65 18.85 24.33
N GLY A 382 -0.79 18.66 23.03
CA GLY A 382 -1.25 17.41 22.43
C GLY A 382 -0.20 16.29 22.46
N LYS A 383 -0.53 15.18 21.81
CA LYS A 383 0.31 13.98 21.71
C LYS A 383 1.56 14.25 20.87
N LYS A 384 2.65 13.59 21.26
CA LYS A 384 3.91 13.57 20.53
C LYS A 384 3.95 12.30 19.68
N ILE A 385 3.87 12.44 18.37
CA ILE A 385 3.81 11.31 17.45
C ILE A 385 5.09 11.25 16.61
N ALA A 386 5.74 10.09 16.57
CA ALA A 386 6.86 9.83 15.67
C ALA A 386 6.42 8.94 14.50
N VAL A 387 6.80 9.33 13.29
CA VAL A 387 6.64 8.54 12.06
C VAL A 387 8.02 8.32 11.46
N LEU A 388 8.56 7.13 11.71
CA LEU A 388 9.98 6.83 11.50
C LEU A 388 10.18 5.76 10.42
N GLY A 389 11.03 6.06 9.44
CA GLY A 389 11.47 5.14 8.40
C GLY A 389 12.90 4.64 8.61
N ARG A 390 13.39 3.86 7.64
CA ARG A 390 14.73 3.25 7.66
C ARG A 390 15.85 4.29 7.54
N VAL A 391 17.03 3.93 8.04
CA VAL A 391 18.30 4.63 7.80
C VAL A 391 19.01 4.06 6.57
N GLU A 392 19.69 4.91 5.79
CA GLU A 392 20.33 4.51 4.51
C GLU A 392 21.65 3.73 4.66
N ASN A 393 21.89 2.79 3.72
CA ASN A 393 23.21 2.18 3.40
C ASN A 393 23.96 1.51 4.57
N LEU A 394 23.24 0.94 5.52
CA LEU A 394 23.84 0.21 6.63
C LEU A 394 24.01 -1.28 6.30
N SER A 395 25.10 -1.89 6.79
CA SER A 395 25.15 -3.36 6.92
C SER A 395 24.14 -3.80 7.99
N GLU A 396 23.84 -5.09 8.06
CA GLU A 396 22.92 -5.62 9.08
C GLU A 396 23.40 -5.34 10.51
N GLU A 397 24.71 -5.50 10.76
CA GLU A 397 25.35 -5.18 12.05
C GLU A 397 25.25 -3.69 12.40
N GLU A 398 25.51 -2.81 11.43
CA GLU A 398 25.42 -1.36 11.64
C GLU A 398 23.97 -0.90 11.78
N ALA A 399 23.03 -1.54 11.06
CA ALA A 399 21.61 -1.30 11.23
C ALA A 399 21.16 -1.65 12.64
N TYR A 400 21.55 -2.82 13.16
CA TYR A 400 21.26 -3.21 14.54
C TYR A 400 21.81 -2.19 15.54
N ARG A 401 23.09 -1.82 15.43
CA ARG A 401 23.76 -0.87 16.33
C ARG A 401 23.11 0.52 16.30
N GLN A 402 22.84 1.06 15.12
CA GLN A 402 22.26 2.39 15.00
C GLN A 402 20.80 2.43 15.47
N HIS A 403 19.99 1.43 15.14
CA HIS A 403 18.59 1.41 15.56
C HIS A 403 18.47 1.19 17.08
N HIS A 404 19.39 0.46 17.71
CA HIS A 404 19.48 0.38 19.18
C HIS A 404 19.72 1.75 19.83
N VAL A 405 20.65 2.54 19.29
CA VAL A 405 20.89 3.92 19.77
C VAL A 405 19.65 4.80 19.55
N LEU A 406 18.93 4.63 18.43
CA LEU A 406 17.70 5.38 18.16
C LEU A 406 16.59 5.06 19.17
N ALA A 407 16.45 3.81 19.62
CA ALA A 407 15.46 3.43 20.62
C ALA A 407 15.57 4.29 21.89
N LYS A 408 16.80 4.49 22.38
CA LYS A 408 17.07 5.33 23.56
C LYS A 408 16.63 6.78 23.34
N GLU A 409 16.98 7.37 22.20
CA GLU A 409 16.61 8.76 21.89
C GLU A 409 15.09 8.93 21.72
N ILE A 410 14.39 7.93 21.14
CA ILE A 410 12.92 7.91 21.01
C ILE A 410 12.27 7.89 22.40
N ILE A 411 12.76 7.03 23.30
CA ILE A 411 12.27 6.96 24.69
C ILE A 411 12.53 8.28 25.42
N ASP A 412 13.73 8.83 25.30
CA ASP A 412 14.14 10.08 25.95
C ASP A 412 13.37 11.31 25.42
N ALA A 413 12.88 11.26 24.18
CA ALA A 413 12.01 12.28 23.58
C ALA A 413 10.56 12.20 24.07
N LYS A 414 10.19 11.12 24.78
CA LYS A 414 8.84 10.90 25.36
C LYS A 414 7.74 10.97 24.29
N PHE A 415 7.93 10.29 23.16
CA PHE A 415 6.85 10.10 22.19
C PHE A 415 5.71 9.30 22.82
N ASP A 416 4.47 9.70 22.53
CA ASP A 416 3.26 9.01 22.96
C ASP A 416 2.92 7.86 22.02
N LEU A 417 3.18 8.03 20.72
CA LEU A 417 2.99 7.01 19.70
C LEU A 417 4.14 7.02 18.69
N VAL A 418 4.63 5.83 18.34
CA VAL A 418 5.68 5.61 17.34
C VAL A 418 5.16 4.69 16.25
N PHE A 419 5.05 5.23 15.04
CA PHE A 419 4.74 4.51 13.82
C PHE A 419 6.02 4.26 13.05
N ALA A 420 6.24 3.02 12.65
CA ALA A 420 7.50 2.61 12.04
C ALA A 420 7.29 1.99 10.66
N HIS A 421 8.19 2.32 9.74
CA HIS A 421 8.16 1.85 8.36
C HIS A 421 9.47 1.17 7.94
N GLY A 422 9.36 -0.10 7.51
CA GLY A 422 10.46 -0.87 6.94
C GLY A 422 11.22 -1.75 7.94
N PRO A 423 11.83 -2.86 7.49
CA PRO A 423 12.15 -4.01 8.33
C PRO A 423 13.13 -3.74 9.48
N GLU A 424 14.12 -2.88 9.32
CA GLU A 424 15.12 -2.56 10.36
C GLU A 424 14.54 -1.73 11.50
N THR A 425 13.43 -1.03 11.27
CA THR A 425 12.74 -0.30 12.34
C THR A 425 12.21 -1.24 13.43
N LYS A 426 12.06 -2.53 13.12
CA LYS A 426 11.73 -3.57 14.11
C LYS A 426 12.76 -3.67 15.24
N PHE A 427 14.02 -3.27 15.01
CA PHE A 427 15.04 -3.29 16.05
C PHE A 427 14.70 -2.31 17.17
N PHE A 428 14.45 -1.02 16.86
CA PHE A 428 14.06 -0.08 17.90
C PHE A 428 12.66 -0.34 18.45
N LEU A 429 11.71 -0.81 17.63
CA LEU A 429 10.34 -1.09 18.09
C LEU A 429 10.29 -2.14 19.20
N LYS A 430 11.17 -3.15 19.16
CA LYS A 430 11.24 -4.20 20.20
C LYS A 430 11.70 -3.69 21.57
N GLU A 431 12.32 -2.52 21.61
CA GLU A 431 12.83 -1.91 22.83
C GLU A 431 11.88 -0.84 23.39
N LEU A 432 10.89 -0.43 22.61
CA LEU A 432 9.87 0.52 23.06
C LEU A 432 8.83 -0.18 23.95
N PRO A 433 8.26 0.53 24.95
CA PRO A 433 7.10 0.05 25.68
C PRO A 433 5.92 -0.24 24.73
N GLU A 434 5.19 -1.34 24.96
CA GLU A 434 4.10 -1.80 24.08
C GLU A 434 3.02 -0.72 23.86
N ASP A 435 2.74 0.10 24.88
CA ASP A 435 1.74 1.18 24.84
C ASP A 435 2.15 2.39 23.97
N LYS A 436 3.43 2.49 23.61
CA LYS A 436 3.97 3.56 22.75
C LYS A 436 4.02 3.17 21.27
N ILE A 437 3.73 1.91 20.93
CA ILE A 437 3.85 1.42 19.56
C ILE A 437 2.55 1.71 18.81
N GLY A 438 2.59 2.68 17.90
CA GLY A 438 1.48 3.02 17.00
C GLY A 438 1.28 2.02 15.87
N GLY A 439 2.33 1.25 15.53
CA GLY A 439 2.30 0.12 14.61
C GLY A 439 3.54 0.02 13.72
N TYR A 440 3.74 -1.16 13.14
CA TYR A 440 4.73 -1.42 12.09
C TYR A 440 4.04 -1.56 10.74
N PHE A 441 4.60 -0.91 9.72
CA PHE A 441 4.03 -0.89 8.38
C PHE A 441 5.08 -1.19 7.32
N GLU A 442 4.69 -1.95 6.31
CA GLU A 442 5.47 -2.17 5.08
C GLU A 442 5.02 -1.25 3.94
N ASN A 443 3.93 -0.51 4.15
CA ASN A 443 3.35 0.42 3.20
C ASN A 443 3.14 1.78 3.87
N ALA A 444 3.79 2.82 3.34
CA ALA A 444 3.77 4.17 3.90
C ALA A 444 2.37 4.82 3.80
N LYS A 445 1.57 4.45 2.78
CA LYS A 445 0.20 4.98 2.60
C LYS A 445 -0.74 4.45 3.68
N GLU A 446 -0.67 3.15 3.97
CA GLU A 446 -1.44 2.56 5.07
C GLU A 446 -1.00 3.15 6.41
N MET A 447 0.31 3.29 6.65
CA MET A 447 0.85 3.93 7.85
C MET A 447 0.29 5.34 8.04
N MET A 448 0.33 6.19 7.00
CA MET A 448 -0.11 7.58 7.10
C MET A 448 -1.62 7.72 7.30
N SER A 449 -2.41 6.84 6.69
CA SER A 449 -3.84 6.76 6.98
C SER A 449 -4.09 6.48 8.48
N GLN A 450 -3.28 5.62 9.08
CA GLN A 450 -3.37 5.32 10.52
C GLN A 450 -2.88 6.46 11.41
N VAL A 451 -1.83 7.16 10.99
CA VAL A 451 -1.37 8.36 11.69
C VAL A 451 -2.51 9.37 11.72
N VAL A 452 -3.12 9.70 10.58
CA VAL A 452 -4.23 10.69 10.47
C VAL A 452 -5.41 10.36 11.38
N ASN A 453 -5.76 9.08 11.50
CA ASN A 453 -6.87 8.65 12.36
C ASN A 453 -6.60 8.87 13.86
N ARG A 454 -5.33 9.00 14.27
CA ARG A 454 -4.93 9.21 15.66
C ARG A 454 -4.61 10.66 16.02
N ILE A 455 -4.67 11.57 15.04
CA ILE A 455 -4.40 12.99 15.25
C ILE A 455 -5.57 13.65 15.99
N GLU A 456 -5.24 14.26 17.11
CA GLU A 456 -6.10 15.15 17.92
C GLU A 456 -5.58 16.60 17.89
N GLU A 457 -6.31 17.49 18.55
CA GLU A 457 -5.98 18.92 18.62
C GLU A 457 -4.64 19.14 19.31
N ASP A 458 -3.82 20.04 18.75
CA ASP A 458 -2.51 20.44 19.27
C ASP A 458 -1.48 19.28 19.33
N ASP A 459 -1.73 18.17 18.64
CA ASP A 459 -0.75 17.11 18.43
C ASP A 459 0.47 17.63 17.64
N VAL A 460 1.65 17.06 17.89
CA VAL A 460 2.88 17.38 17.16
C VAL A 460 3.52 16.11 16.62
N ILE A 461 3.78 16.10 15.30
CA ILE A 461 4.13 14.91 14.55
C ILE A 461 5.48 15.08 13.87
N LEU A 462 6.42 14.16 14.11
CA LEU A 462 7.71 14.08 13.41
C LEU A 462 7.64 13.05 12.27
N LEU A 463 7.96 13.45 11.04
CA LEU A 463 8.24 12.54 9.93
C LEU A 463 9.73 12.51 9.60
N LYS A 464 10.35 11.33 9.76
CA LYS A 464 11.77 11.14 9.42
C LYS A 464 12.06 9.75 8.90
N GLY A 465 12.77 9.64 7.77
CA GLY A 465 13.20 8.36 7.22
C GLY A 465 13.82 8.52 5.84
N SER A 466 14.49 7.46 5.37
CA SER A 466 15.08 7.44 4.04
C SER A 466 13.99 7.46 2.95
N PRO A 467 14.04 8.40 1.98
CA PRO A 467 13.15 8.36 0.83
C PRO A 467 13.62 7.37 -0.26
N ARG A 468 14.82 6.79 -0.15
CA ARG A 468 15.38 5.96 -1.22
C ARG A 468 14.91 4.52 -1.14
N MET A 469 14.60 3.94 -2.31
CA MET A 469 14.21 2.53 -2.47
C MET A 469 13.02 2.12 -1.58
N SER A 470 12.14 3.09 -1.26
CA SER A 470 10.95 2.90 -0.42
C SER A 470 9.87 3.90 -0.81
N ASP A 471 8.61 3.47 -0.69
CA ASP A 471 7.41 4.31 -0.77
C ASP A 471 7.32 5.35 0.38
N PHE A 472 8.23 5.31 1.36
CA PHE A 472 8.37 6.36 2.38
C PHE A 472 8.67 7.74 1.79
N SER A 473 9.22 7.81 0.57
CA SER A 473 9.37 9.07 -0.20
C SER A 473 8.06 9.80 -0.44
N GLU A 474 6.93 9.09 -0.46
CA GLU A 474 5.59 9.64 -0.66
C GLU A 474 4.84 9.85 0.66
N ALA A 475 5.47 9.60 1.81
CA ALA A 475 4.79 9.61 3.12
C ALA A 475 4.15 10.97 3.46
N ALA A 476 4.82 12.09 3.18
CA ALA A 476 4.24 13.41 3.38
C ALA A 476 3.03 13.67 2.45
N GLU A 477 3.09 13.21 1.19
CA GLU A 477 1.98 13.32 0.23
C GLU A 477 0.79 12.45 0.64
N TYR A 478 1.07 11.25 1.17
CA TYR A 478 0.03 10.36 1.71
C TYR A 478 -0.64 10.94 2.94
N LEU A 479 0.10 11.66 3.81
CA LEU A 479 -0.49 12.39 4.93
C LEU A 479 -1.49 13.43 4.39
N MET A 480 -1.05 14.30 3.47
CA MET A 480 -1.90 15.33 2.88
C MET A 480 -3.14 14.75 2.20
N THR A 481 -2.95 13.72 1.37
CA THR A 481 -4.06 13.01 0.70
C THR A 481 -5.01 12.38 1.73
N SER A 482 -4.48 11.85 2.83
CA SER A 482 -5.31 11.23 3.88
C SER A 482 -6.10 12.28 4.66
N LEU A 483 -5.53 13.45 4.96
CA LEU A 483 -6.24 14.59 5.57
C LEU A 483 -7.40 15.10 4.69
N GLU A 484 -7.18 15.15 3.37
CA GLU A 484 -8.25 15.48 2.42
C GLU A 484 -9.34 14.41 2.35
N ASN A 485 -9.01 13.14 2.63
CA ASN A 485 -9.93 12.02 2.54
C ASN A 485 -10.53 11.59 3.89
N SER A 486 -10.07 12.15 5.02
CA SER A 486 -10.34 11.67 6.39
C SER A 486 -11.79 11.81 6.88
N GLN A 487 -12.76 12.05 6.00
CA GLN A 487 -14.20 12.01 6.32
C GLN A 487 -15.09 11.49 5.19
N ILE A 488 -14.56 10.77 4.20
CA ILE A 488 -15.43 10.05 3.26
C ILE A 488 -14.92 8.62 3.13
N PRO A 489 -15.46 7.68 3.92
CA PRO A 489 -15.35 6.27 3.56
C PRO A 489 -15.82 6.17 2.11
N PRO A 490 -15.05 5.52 1.21
CA PRO A 490 -15.49 5.37 -0.18
C PRO A 490 -16.91 4.84 -0.15
N LYS A 491 -17.87 5.48 -0.85
CA LYS A 491 -19.28 5.06 -0.87
C LYS A 491 -19.33 3.56 -1.10
N TYR A 492 -19.53 2.79 -0.03
CA TYR A 492 -19.56 1.35 -0.11
C TYR A 492 -20.85 0.99 -0.84
N LEU A 493 -20.74 0.17 -1.88
CA LEU A 493 -21.88 -0.21 -2.68
C LEU A 493 -22.73 -1.20 -1.88
N THR A 494 -23.73 -0.71 -1.17
CA THR A 494 -24.76 -1.55 -0.52
C THR A 494 -25.73 -2.14 -1.54
N LYS A 495 -25.76 -1.59 -2.76
CA LYS A 495 -26.53 -2.06 -3.93
C LYS A 495 -25.64 -2.16 -5.15
N HIS A 496 -26.04 -3.00 -6.11
CA HIS A 496 -25.31 -3.15 -7.37
C HIS A 496 -25.26 -1.81 -8.13
N PRO A 497 -24.08 -1.33 -8.56
CA PRO A 497 -23.92 0.02 -9.10
C PRO A 497 -24.58 0.23 -10.48
N TYR A 498 -24.92 -0.87 -11.17
CA TYR A 498 -25.42 -0.86 -12.54
C TYR A 498 -26.73 -1.61 -12.73
N ALA A 499 -27.43 -2.01 -11.67
CA ALA A 499 -28.71 -2.73 -11.78
C ALA A 499 -29.77 -2.11 -10.88
N THR A 500 -31.05 -2.22 -11.27
CA THR A 500 -32.18 -1.77 -10.44
C THR A 500 -32.43 -2.68 -9.25
N GLY A 501 -32.10 -3.96 -9.40
CA GLY A 501 -32.21 -5.02 -8.40
C GLY A 501 -31.40 -6.24 -8.83
N LYS A 502 -31.66 -7.38 -8.18
CA LYS A 502 -31.08 -8.70 -8.50
C LYS A 502 -32.20 -9.62 -8.96
N ALA A 503 -32.00 -10.36 -10.05
CA ALA A 503 -33.01 -11.27 -10.56
C ALA A 503 -32.43 -12.46 -11.34
N VAL A 504 -33.19 -13.56 -11.38
CA VAL A 504 -32.91 -14.76 -12.18
C VAL A 504 -34.20 -15.33 -12.76
N ALA A 505 -34.11 -15.93 -13.95
CA ALA A 505 -35.17 -16.75 -14.51
C ALA A 505 -34.61 -17.93 -15.31
N THR A 506 -35.27 -19.08 -15.22
CA THR A 506 -35.04 -20.27 -16.03
C THR A 506 -36.19 -20.45 -17.01
N PHE A 507 -35.87 -20.56 -18.29
CA PHE A 507 -36.83 -20.72 -19.39
C PHE A 507 -36.64 -22.07 -20.07
N GLU A 508 -37.73 -22.74 -20.44
CA GLU A 508 -37.66 -23.88 -21.37
C GLU A 508 -37.29 -23.35 -22.77
N ALA A 509 -36.20 -23.85 -23.36
CA ALA A 509 -35.59 -23.24 -24.54
C ALA A 509 -36.48 -23.26 -25.80
N SER A 510 -37.27 -24.32 -25.97
CA SER A 510 -38.17 -24.52 -27.12
C SER A 510 -39.39 -23.60 -27.05
N THR A 511 -40.11 -23.63 -25.93
CA THR A 511 -41.38 -22.91 -25.73
C THR A 511 -41.17 -21.45 -25.31
N GLY A 512 -40.08 -21.16 -24.59
CA GLY A 512 -39.84 -19.86 -23.97
C GLY A 512 -40.70 -19.58 -22.74
N GLU A 513 -41.36 -20.62 -22.20
CA GLU A 513 -42.10 -20.58 -20.94
C GLU A 513 -41.14 -20.44 -19.76
N VAL A 514 -41.54 -19.66 -18.76
CA VAL A 514 -40.79 -19.47 -17.52
C VAL A 514 -41.03 -20.68 -16.61
N ALA A 515 -39.99 -21.48 -16.38
CA ALA A 515 -40.04 -22.61 -15.46
C ALA A 515 -39.84 -22.16 -14.00
N TYR A 516 -39.01 -21.14 -13.78
CA TYR A 516 -38.79 -20.53 -12.46
C TYR A 516 -38.28 -19.10 -12.59
N GLN A 517 -38.58 -18.24 -11.62
CA GLN A 517 -38.04 -16.89 -11.52
C GLN A 517 -37.96 -16.42 -10.07
N PHE A 518 -37.01 -15.53 -9.77
CA PHE A 518 -36.81 -14.95 -8.45
C PHE A 518 -36.19 -13.55 -8.55
N GLY A 519 -36.58 -12.65 -7.63
CA GLY A 519 -36.04 -11.28 -7.53
C GLY A 519 -36.78 -10.24 -8.37
N ASP A 520 -36.08 -9.15 -8.73
CA ASP A 520 -36.61 -8.02 -9.51
C ASP A 520 -36.78 -8.37 -11.00
N ILE A 521 -37.79 -9.19 -11.34
CA ILE A 521 -37.99 -9.69 -12.71
C ILE A 521 -38.32 -8.59 -13.74
N HIS A 522 -38.75 -7.40 -13.29
CA HIS A 522 -39.11 -6.26 -14.15
C HIS A 522 -38.00 -5.21 -14.27
N GLY A 523 -36.93 -5.36 -13.49
CA GLY A 523 -35.77 -4.48 -13.52
C GLY A 523 -34.85 -4.69 -14.73
N TYR A 524 -33.71 -3.99 -14.70
CA TYR A 524 -32.71 -4.06 -15.76
C TYR A 524 -31.29 -3.81 -15.25
N HIS A 525 -30.33 -4.19 -16.09
CA HIS A 525 -28.90 -3.92 -15.93
C HIS A 525 -28.41 -2.90 -16.98
N ASN A 526 -27.52 -2.00 -16.58
CA ASN A 526 -26.89 -0.96 -17.40
C ASN A 526 -25.61 -1.44 -18.13
N GLN A 527 -25.61 -2.72 -18.53
CA GLN A 527 -24.61 -3.31 -19.40
C GLN A 527 -25.34 -4.14 -20.45
N GLY A 528 -24.87 -4.06 -21.69
CA GLY A 528 -25.53 -4.60 -22.86
C GLY A 528 -24.99 -5.94 -23.34
N LEU A 529 -25.58 -6.42 -24.44
CA LEU A 529 -25.37 -7.74 -25.02
C LEU A 529 -24.62 -7.72 -26.36
N GLY A 530 -24.07 -6.58 -26.78
CA GLY A 530 -23.41 -6.45 -28.08
C GLY A 530 -22.29 -7.46 -28.33
N HIS A 531 -21.57 -7.84 -27.28
CA HIS A 531 -20.46 -8.79 -27.36
C HIS A 531 -20.94 -10.22 -27.65
N ILE A 532 -22.16 -10.58 -27.22
CA ILE A 532 -22.77 -11.88 -27.49
C ILE A 532 -22.96 -12.08 -29.00
N PHE A 533 -23.54 -11.08 -29.67
CA PHE A 533 -23.78 -11.11 -31.11
C PHE A 533 -22.49 -10.96 -31.93
N LEU A 534 -21.47 -10.27 -31.40
CA LEU A 534 -20.14 -10.25 -32.01
C LEU A 534 -19.51 -11.65 -32.01
N LEU A 535 -19.52 -12.32 -30.85
CA LEU A 535 -18.96 -13.67 -30.70
C LEU A 535 -19.70 -14.67 -31.61
N GLU A 536 -21.03 -14.64 -31.61
CA GLU A 536 -21.86 -15.46 -32.49
C GLU A 536 -21.50 -15.25 -33.97
N HIS A 537 -21.41 -14.00 -34.42
CA HIS A 537 -21.10 -13.71 -35.82
C HIS A 537 -19.70 -14.21 -36.22
N VAL A 538 -18.69 -14.02 -35.37
CA VAL A 538 -17.32 -14.47 -35.64
C VAL A 538 -17.26 -16.00 -35.70
N LEU A 539 -17.93 -16.71 -34.79
CA LEU A 539 -18.03 -18.17 -34.81
C LEU A 539 -18.66 -18.68 -36.11
N ASN A 540 -19.72 -18.04 -36.58
CA ASN A 540 -20.37 -18.37 -37.85
C ASN A 540 -19.45 -18.13 -39.06
N LEU A 541 -18.61 -17.09 -39.05
CA LEU A 541 -17.60 -16.88 -40.09
C LEU A 541 -16.52 -17.95 -40.09
N VAL A 542 -16.09 -18.42 -38.91
CA VAL A 542 -15.14 -19.54 -38.78
C VAL A 542 -15.74 -20.82 -39.36
N PHE A 543 -16.99 -21.14 -38.99
CA PHE A 543 -17.67 -22.33 -39.50
C PHE A 543 -17.93 -22.28 -41.00
N ALA A 544 -18.31 -21.11 -41.52
CA ALA A 544 -18.45 -20.87 -42.96
C ALA A 544 -17.09 -20.89 -43.72
N LYS A 545 -15.98 -21.22 -43.04
CA LYS A 545 -14.61 -21.23 -43.55
C LYS A 545 -14.15 -19.90 -44.15
N LYS A 546 -14.78 -18.78 -43.74
CA LYS A 546 -14.39 -17.42 -44.12
C LYS A 546 -13.27 -16.88 -43.25
N LEU A 547 -13.06 -17.46 -42.07
CA LEU A 547 -11.96 -17.16 -41.16
C LEU A 547 -11.34 -18.48 -40.68
N SER A 548 -10.03 -18.48 -40.46
CA SER A 548 -9.32 -19.58 -39.80
C SER A 548 -8.95 -19.18 -38.37
N LEU A 549 -9.06 -20.13 -37.43
CA LEU A 549 -8.68 -19.93 -36.03
C LEU A 549 -7.19 -19.58 -35.87
N ALA A 550 -6.35 -19.99 -36.82
CA ALA A 550 -4.92 -19.70 -36.85
C ALA A 550 -4.58 -18.28 -37.37
N ASN A 551 -5.55 -17.54 -37.90
CA ASN A 551 -5.31 -16.19 -38.40
C ASN A 551 -4.76 -15.29 -37.29
N MET A 552 -3.69 -14.55 -37.59
CA MET A 552 -3.01 -13.65 -36.65
C MET A 552 -3.41 -12.20 -36.88
N TYR A 553 -3.64 -11.49 -35.78
CA TYR A 553 -4.01 -10.08 -35.77
C TYR A 553 -3.06 -9.27 -34.88
N THR A 554 -2.86 -8.01 -35.22
CA THR A 554 -2.03 -7.08 -34.44
C THR A 554 -2.91 -6.14 -33.60
N PRO A 555 -2.55 -5.84 -32.34
CA PRO A 555 -3.32 -4.93 -31.51
C PRO A 555 -3.42 -3.51 -32.07
N GLY A 556 -4.65 -3.03 -32.25
CA GLY A 556 -4.91 -1.64 -32.61
C GLY A 556 -4.85 -0.67 -31.42
N ARG A 557 -4.73 0.64 -31.68
CA ARG A 557 -4.63 1.69 -30.66
C ARG A 557 -5.73 1.64 -29.60
N GLN A 558 -6.98 1.30 -29.97
CA GLN A 558 -8.09 1.22 -29.02
C GLN A 558 -7.96 0.04 -28.06
N ALA A 559 -7.51 -1.13 -28.54
CA ALA A 559 -7.29 -2.31 -27.70
C ALA A 559 -6.11 -2.08 -26.72
N LEU A 560 -5.06 -1.38 -27.15
CA LEU A 560 -3.92 -1.03 -26.29
C LEU A 560 -4.29 -0.06 -25.15
N LYS A 561 -5.29 0.81 -25.34
CA LYS A 561 -5.78 1.69 -24.27
C LYS A 561 -6.51 0.93 -23.15
N GLU A 562 -7.06 -0.24 -23.46
CA GLU A 562 -7.86 -1.05 -22.56
C GLU A 562 -7.03 -2.09 -21.79
N ILE A 563 -5.69 -2.11 -21.91
CA ILE A 563 -4.82 -3.09 -21.23
C ILE A 563 -5.03 -3.11 -19.71
N LYS A 564 -5.32 -1.95 -19.09
CA LYS A 564 -5.52 -1.82 -17.64
C LYS A 564 -6.96 -2.10 -17.19
N SER A 565 -7.88 -2.36 -18.12
CA SER A 565 -9.28 -2.61 -17.80
C SER A 565 -9.47 -3.97 -17.15
N LEU A 566 -10.47 -4.07 -16.26
CA LEU A 566 -10.88 -5.33 -15.66
C LEU A 566 -11.14 -6.38 -16.77
N ASN A 567 -10.60 -7.59 -16.56
CA ASN A 567 -10.66 -8.75 -17.45
C ASN A 567 -9.87 -8.64 -18.78
N SER A 568 -9.04 -7.62 -18.99
CA SER A 568 -8.19 -7.54 -20.18
C SER A 568 -7.05 -8.57 -20.20
N ILE A 569 -6.65 -8.99 -21.40
CA ILE A 569 -5.45 -9.82 -21.62
C ILE A 569 -4.21 -8.95 -21.93
N PRO A 570 -2.99 -9.37 -21.56
CA PRO A 570 -1.76 -8.58 -21.71
C PRO A 570 -1.26 -8.60 -23.17
N ILE A 571 -1.82 -7.70 -23.98
CA ILE A 571 -1.42 -7.49 -25.38
C ILE A 571 -0.61 -6.20 -25.51
N TYR A 572 0.44 -6.24 -26.33
CA TYR A 572 1.35 -5.13 -26.61
C TYR A 572 1.43 -4.87 -28.12
N LYS A 573 1.95 -3.71 -28.50
CA LYS A 573 1.87 -3.17 -29.86
C LYS A 573 2.36 -4.15 -30.94
N GLU A 574 3.45 -4.86 -30.67
CA GLU A 574 4.10 -5.76 -31.64
C GLU A 574 3.61 -7.21 -31.55
N ASP A 575 2.64 -7.50 -30.69
CA ASP A 575 2.13 -8.86 -30.54
C ASP A 575 1.38 -9.34 -31.78
N LYS A 576 1.49 -10.64 -32.05
CA LYS A 576 0.62 -11.37 -32.96
C LYS A 576 -0.29 -12.26 -32.13
N VAL A 577 -1.60 -12.00 -32.22
CA VAL A 577 -2.63 -12.72 -31.44
C VAL A 577 -3.50 -13.51 -32.40
N THR A 578 -3.66 -14.82 -32.16
CA THR A 578 -4.49 -15.68 -33.00
C THR A 578 -5.99 -15.38 -32.81
N LEU A 579 -6.81 -15.66 -33.83
CA LEU A 579 -8.27 -15.58 -33.72
C LEU A 579 -8.80 -16.46 -32.58
N LEU A 580 -8.22 -17.65 -32.41
CA LEU A 580 -8.55 -18.55 -31.31
C LEU A 580 -8.38 -17.86 -29.95
N ASN A 581 -7.23 -17.22 -29.69
CA ASN A 581 -7.02 -16.55 -28.42
C ASN A 581 -7.96 -15.36 -28.21
N LEU A 582 -8.35 -14.64 -29.27
CA LEU A 582 -9.32 -13.55 -29.16
C LEU A 582 -10.72 -14.07 -28.80
N LEU A 583 -11.15 -15.19 -29.40
CA LEU A 583 -12.42 -15.85 -29.09
C LEU A 583 -12.42 -16.41 -27.67
N GLU A 584 -11.37 -17.12 -27.27
CA GLU A 584 -11.19 -17.66 -25.92
C GLU A 584 -11.21 -16.53 -24.87
N ALA A 585 -10.48 -15.44 -25.10
CA ALA A 585 -10.48 -14.29 -24.19
C ALA A 585 -11.85 -13.59 -24.11
N GLY A 586 -12.62 -13.58 -25.19
CA GLY A 586 -13.98 -13.04 -25.24
C GLY A 586 -15.00 -13.92 -24.51
N ILE A 587 -14.89 -15.24 -24.63
CA ILE A 587 -15.82 -16.22 -24.03
C ILE A 587 -15.50 -16.47 -22.56
N VAL A 588 -14.24 -16.77 -22.24
CA VAL A 588 -13.81 -17.22 -20.90
C VAL A 588 -13.74 -16.06 -19.92
N ASN A 589 -13.28 -14.89 -20.37
CA ASN A 589 -12.99 -13.75 -19.48
C ASN A 589 -13.78 -12.48 -19.83
N SER A 590 -14.60 -12.48 -20.89
CA SER A 590 -15.29 -11.27 -21.37
C SER A 590 -14.33 -10.08 -21.60
N SER A 591 -13.16 -10.38 -22.19
CA SER A 591 -12.04 -9.45 -22.30
C SER A 591 -12.34 -8.28 -23.24
N PRO A 592 -12.35 -7.01 -22.77
CA PRO A 592 -12.75 -5.87 -23.58
C PRO A 592 -11.77 -5.59 -24.72
N ASN A 593 -10.47 -5.74 -24.49
CA ASN A 593 -9.47 -5.48 -25.52
C ASN A 593 -9.47 -6.57 -26.60
N ALA A 594 -9.78 -7.83 -26.25
CA ALA A 594 -10.01 -8.89 -27.22
C ALA A 594 -11.28 -8.65 -28.06
N LEU A 595 -12.39 -8.27 -27.43
CA LEU A 595 -13.65 -7.94 -28.12
C LEU A 595 -13.48 -6.76 -29.09
N ILE A 596 -12.70 -5.74 -28.70
CA ILE A 596 -12.36 -4.60 -29.57
C ILE A 596 -11.48 -5.04 -30.75
N MET A 597 -10.57 -6.00 -30.56
CA MET A 597 -9.79 -6.56 -31.66
C MET A 597 -10.65 -7.39 -32.61
N LEU A 598 -11.56 -8.22 -32.10
CA LEU A 598 -12.55 -8.93 -32.93
C LEU A 598 -13.35 -7.94 -33.79
N ALA A 599 -13.81 -6.83 -33.19
CA ALA A 599 -14.56 -5.82 -33.94
C ALA A 599 -13.71 -5.09 -35.02
N ASN A 600 -12.55 -4.58 -34.65
CA ASN A 600 -11.79 -3.70 -35.54
C ASN A 600 -10.89 -4.44 -36.51
N GLN A 601 -10.24 -5.52 -36.08
CA GLN A 601 -9.23 -6.21 -36.87
C GLN A 601 -9.79 -7.43 -37.61
N VAL A 602 -10.76 -8.14 -37.01
CA VAL A 602 -11.37 -9.31 -37.65
C VAL A 602 -12.53 -8.92 -38.55
N ILE A 603 -13.47 -8.11 -38.07
CA ILE A 603 -14.62 -7.67 -38.88
C ILE A 603 -14.27 -6.46 -39.77
N GLY A 604 -13.41 -5.57 -39.28
CA GLY A 604 -12.78 -4.48 -40.04
C GLY A 604 -13.10 -3.07 -39.57
N SER A 605 -14.14 -2.85 -38.75
CA SER A 605 -14.38 -1.56 -38.08
C SER A 605 -15.53 -1.63 -37.07
N ASN A 606 -15.48 -0.76 -36.05
CA ASN A 606 -16.58 -0.56 -35.10
C ASN A 606 -17.95 -0.31 -35.78
N LYS A 607 -18.00 0.51 -36.84
CA LYS A 607 -19.25 0.84 -37.55
C LYS A 607 -19.87 -0.39 -38.21
N LYS A 608 -19.07 -1.17 -38.93
CA LYS A 608 -19.51 -2.41 -39.58
C LYS A 608 -19.98 -3.43 -38.55
N THR A 609 -19.21 -3.61 -37.47
CA THR A 609 -19.57 -4.51 -36.37
C THR A 609 -20.88 -4.13 -35.71
N MET A 610 -21.11 -2.85 -35.38
CA MET A 610 -22.37 -2.41 -34.79
C MET A 610 -23.58 -2.63 -35.69
N ASN A 611 -23.43 -2.48 -37.01
CA ASN A 611 -24.51 -2.78 -37.96
C ASN A 611 -24.88 -4.27 -37.96
N ILE A 612 -23.88 -5.16 -37.89
CA ILE A 612 -24.09 -6.61 -37.80
C ILE A 612 -24.79 -6.95 -36.49
N ILE A 613 -24.27 -6.44 -35.36
CA ILE A 613 -24.84 -6.66 -34.03
C ILE A 613 -26.31 -6.23 -34.01
N LYS A 614 -26.64 -5.01 -34.48
CA LYS A 614 -28.03 -4.51 -34.53
C LYS A 614 -28.95 -5.37 -35.40
N LYS A 615 -28.45 -5.84 -36.54
CA LYS A 615 -29.22 -6.71 -37.44
C LYS A 615 -29.53 -8.06 -36.79
N HIS A 616 -28.54 -8.66 -36.14
CA HIS A 616 -28.69 -9.96 -35.47
C HIS A 616 -29.57 -9.83 -34.23
N SER A 617 -29.36 -8.80 -33.41
CA SER A 617 -30.16 -8.55 -32.21
C SER A 617 -31.63 -8.28 -32.52
N PHE A 618 -31.92 -7.56 -33.61
CA PHE A 618 -33.29 -7.34 -34.07
C PHE A 618 -33.98 -8.65 -34.43
N LYS A 619 -33.29 -9.55 -35.15
CA LYS A 619 -33.82 -10.89 -35.49
C LYS A 619 -33.99 -11.80 -34.27
N ALA A 620 -33.14 -11.61 -33.27
CA ALA A 620 -33.24 -12.33 -32.01
C ALA A 620 -34.34 -11.78 -31.08
N GLU A 621 -35.03 -10.70 -31.46
CA GLU A 621 -36.02 -10.00 -30.62
C GLU A 621 -35.42 -9.36 -29.36
N VAL A 622 -34.15 -8.94 -29.42
CA VAL A 622 -33.47 -8.23 -28.34
C VAL A 622 -33.62 -6.72 -28.50
N SER A 623 -33.96 -6.03 -27.41
CA SER A 623 -34.18 -4.59 -27.39
C SER A 623 -32.94 -3.80 -27.86
N SER A 624 -33.16 -2.73 -28.61
CA SER A 624 -32.09 -1.80 -29.00
C SER A 624 -31.46 -1.07 -27.80
N GLU A 625 -32.16 -1.02 -26.66
CA GLU A 625 -31.62 -0.49 -25.40
C GLU A 625 -30.54 -1.37 -24.78
N ALA A 626 -30.52 -2.67 -25.09
CA ALA A 626 -29.48 -3.62 -24.68
C ALA A 626 -28.25 -3.61 -25.61
N ILE A 627 -28.30 -2.83 -26.71
CA ILE A 627 -27.37 -2.93 -27.85
C ILE A 627 -26.84 -1.54 -28.22
N LYS A 628 -26.22 -0.84 -27.27
CA LYS A 628 -25.67 0.51 -27.53
C LYS A 628 -24.20 0.50 -27.93
N ASN A 629 -23.43 -0.50 -27.50
CA ASN A 629 -22.02 -0.64 -27.89
C ASN A 629 -21.60 -2.11 -28.08
N ILE A 630 -20.38 -2.29 -28.59
CA ILE A 630 -19.83 -3.59 -28.99
C ILE A 630 -19.49 -4.46 -27.78
N THR A 631 -18.84 -3.90 -26.76
CA THR A 631 -18.33 -4.70 -25.63
C THR A 631 -19.41 -5.02 -24.59
N GLY A 632 -20.58 -4.37 -24.68
CA GLY A 632 -21.62 -4.43 -23.64
C GLY A 632 -21.26 -3.67 -22.36
N ARG A 633 -20.05 -3.13 -22.22
CA ARG A 633 -19.63 -2.41 -20.99
C ARG A 633 -20.36 -1.08 -20.86
N ARG A 634 -20.49 -0.61 -19.61
CA ARG A 634 -21.04 0.72 -19.34
C ARG A 634 -20.09 1.79 -19.89
N ILE A 635 -20.65 2.78 -20.57
CA ILE A 635 -19.97 4.02 -20.96
C ILE A 635 -20.80 5.16 -20.37
N SER A 636 -20.16 6.13 -19.70
CA SER A 636 -20.83 7.15 -18.89
C SER A 636 -21.89 7.96 -19.64
N ASN A 637 -21.67 8.23 -20.92
CA ASN A 637 -22.57 8.97 -21.80
C ASN A 637 -23.51 8.07 -22.64
N LEU A 638 -23.53 6.76 -22.39
CA LEU A 638 -24.29 5.80 -23.18
C LEU A 638 -24.87 4.69 -22.27
N ALA A 639 -25.95 5.04 -21.57
CA ALA A 639 -26.68 4.09 -20.73
C ALA A 639 -27.38 3.01 -21.58
N GLN A 640 -27.39 1.79 -21.05
CA GLN A 640 -28.04 0.62 -21.62
C GLN A 640 -29.13 0.13 -20.67
N LYS A 641 -30.09 -0.63 -21.20
CA LYS A 641 -31.07 -1.37 -20.39
C LYS A 641 -31.18 -2.79 -20.92
N THR A 642 -30.76 -3.74 -20.12
CA THR A 642 -30.82 -5.17 -20.44
C THR A 642 -31.68 -5.88 -19.41
N THR A 643 -32.75 -6.51 -19.87
CA THR A 643 -33.71 -7.28 -19.06
C THR A 643 -33.40 -8.77 -19.09
N LEU A 644 -34.01 -9.56 -18.20
CA LEU A 644 -33.94 -11.04 -18.28
C LEU A 644 -34.46 -11.55 -19.62
N ARG A 645 -35.49 -10.90 -20.18
CA ARG A 645 -36.07 -11.32 -21.47
C ARG A 645 -35.09 -11.08 -22.63
N ASP A 646 -34.40 -9.94 -22.66
CA ASP A 646 -33.33 -9.69 -23.64
C ASP A 646 -32.22 -10.75 -23.56
N MET A 647 -31.82 -11.12 -22.34
CA MET A 647 -30.79 -12.13 -22.11
C MET A 647 -31.26 -13.52 -22.55
N PHE A 648 -32.52 -13.89 -22.27
CA PHE A 648 -33.11 -15.14 -22.75
C PHE A 648 -33.12 -15.21 -24.28
N HIS A 649 -33.57 -14.15 -24.94
CA HIS A 649 -33.60 -14.05 -26.41
C HIS A 649 -32.20 -14.16 -27.04
N ALA A 650 -31.20 -13.49 -26.45
CA ALA A 650 -29.81 -13.66 -26.85
C ALA A 650 -29.32 -15.11 -26.64
N GLY A 651 -29.68 -15.74 -25.52
CA GLY A 651 -29.37 -17.16 -25.26
C GLY A 651 -30.02 -18.10 -26.28
N LYS A 652 -31.30 -17.87 -26.61
CA LYS A 652 -32.03 -18.65 -27.62
C LYS A 652 -31.41 -18.49 -29.00
N TRP A 653 -30.91 -17.29 -29.33
CA TRP A 653 -30.16 -17.05 -30.56
C TRP A 653 -28.86 -17.86 -30.63
N LEU A 654 -28.12 -17.96 -29.51
CA LEU A 654 -26.91 -18.76 -29.45
C LEU A 654 -27.16 -20.27 -29.66
N LEU A 655 -28.33 -20.80 -29.28
CA LEU A 655 -28.70 -22.20 -29.58
C LEU A 655 -28.85 -22.48 -31.08
N GLY A 656 -29.00 -21.43 -31.90
CA GLY A 656 -28.99 -21.54 -33.36
C GLY A 656 -27.61 -21.75 -33.97
N LEU A 657 -26.54 -21.66 -33.18
CA LEU A 657 -25.19 -22.02 -33.62
C LEU A 657 -25.10 -23.51 -33.95
N TYR A 658 -24.28 -23.86 -34.95
CA TYR A 658 -23.99 -25.27 -35.22
C TYR A 658 -23.34 -25.92 -33.98
N PRO A 659 -23.60 -27.22 -33.68
CA PRO A 659 -23.15 -27.86 -32.45
C PRO A 659 -21.67 -27.63 -32.12
N SER A 660 -20.77 -27.80 -33.10
CA SER A 660 -19.32 -27.60 -32.91
C SER A 660 -18.91 -26.16 -32.57
N GLN A 661 -19.73 -25.18 -32.94
CA GLN A 661 -19.53 -23.77 -32.56
C GLN A 661 -20.10 -23.50 -31.16
N PHE A 662 -21.25 -24.09 -30.85
CA PHE A 662 -21.89 -23.95 -29.54
C PHE A 662 -21.01 -24.54 -28.42
N ASP A 663 -20.32 -25.64 -28.70
CA ASP A 663 -19.35 -26.28 -27.78
C ASP A 663 -18.23 -25.32 -27.35
N GLN A 664 -17.94 -24.24 -28.10
CA GLN A 664 -16.98 -23.22 -27.66
C GLN A 664 -17.45 -22.49 -26.39
N LEU A 665 -18.75 -22.46 -26.10
CA LEU A 665 -19.33 -21.88 -24.88
C LEU A 665 -19.21 -22.81 -23.66
N ALA A 666 -18.75 -24.05 -23.83
CA ALA A 666 -18.39 -24.95 -22.73
C ALA A 666 -16.93 -24.78 -22.28
N ARG A 667 -16.13 -23.93 -22.97
CA ARG A 667 -14.73 -23.68 -22.58
C ARG A 667 -14.65 -22.97 -21.25
N THR A 668 -13.92 -23.57 -20.32
CA THR A 668 -13.74 -23.04 -18.95
C THR A 668 -12.39 -22.40 -18.73
N SER A 669 -11.40 -22.59 -19.61
CA SER A 669 -10.07 -22.00 -19.45
C SER A 669 -9.30 -21.88 -20.77
N PHE A 670 -8.25 -21.05 -20.76
CA PHE A 670 -7.23 -20.98 -21.79
C PHE A 670 -5.91 -20.40 -21.23
N ILE A 671 -4.81 -20.61 -21.96
CA ILE A 671 -3.49 -20.03 -21.62
C ILE A 671 -3.14 -18.98 -22.66
N PHE A 672 -2.70 -17.82 -22.20
CA PHE A 672 -2.17 -16.77 -23.05
C PHE A 672 -0.94 -16.13 -22.43
N LYS A 673 0.21 -16.22 -23.12
CA LYS A 673 1.52 -15.72 -22.66
C LYS A 673 1.84 -16.17 -21.24
N ASP A 674 1.80 -17.49 -21.02
CA ASP A 674 2.09 -18.15 -19.74
C ASP A 674 1.16 -17.77 -18.58
N LYS A 675 0.09 -17.03 -18.86
CA LYS A 675 -0.97 -16.74 -17.89
C LYS A 675 -2.19 -17.61 -18.16
N PHE A 676 -2.64 -18.29 -17.12
CA PHE A 676 -3.86 -19.07 -17.10
C PHE A 676 -5.08 -18.17 -16.87
N TYR A 677 -6.12 -18.35 -17.67
CA TYR A 677 -7.42 -17.68 -17.55
C TYR A 677 -8.49 -18.73 -17.42
N GLU A 678 -9.49 -18.46 -16.59
CA GLU A 678 -10.62 -19.35 -16.37
C GLU A 678 -11.93 -18.59 -16.22
N THR A 679 -13.03 -19.26 -16.57
CA THR A 679 -14.38 -18.78 -16.27
C THR A 679 -14.56 -18.78 -14.76
N LYS A 680 -15.15 -17.72 -14.21
CA LYS A 680 -15.32 -17.59 -12.76
C LYS A 680 -16.55 -18.34 -12.27
N THR A 681 -16.70 -19.64 -12.58
CA THR A 681 -17.86 -20.46 -12.19
C THR A 681 -17.58 -21.95 -11.96
N ASN A 682 -18.06 -22.51 -10.85
CA ASN A 682 -17.94 -23.95 -10.57
C ASN A 682 -19.12 -24.77 -11.11
N LEU A 683 -20.16 -24.13 -11.65
CA LEU A 683 -21.40 -24.80 -12.05
C LEU A 683 -21.22 -25.87 -13.13
N PHE A 684 -20.16 -25.77 -13.95
CA PHE A 684 -19.79 -26.82 -14.90
C PHE A 684 -19.33 -28.10 -14.19
N GLN A 685 -18.49 -27.98 -13.17
CA GLN A 685 -17.95 -29.12 -12.41
C GLN A 685 -19.05 -29.80 -11.58
N GLU A 686 -20.00 -29.00 -11.07
CA GLU A 686 -21.20 -29.50 -10.37
C GLU A 686 -22.25 -30.11 -11.32
N GLY A 687 -22.02 -30.08 -12.64
CA GLY A 687 -22.94 -30.64 -13.64
C GLY A 687 -24.28 -29.91 -13.75
N LEU A 688 -24.40 -28.69 -13.21
CA LEU A 688 -25.63 -27.90 -13.23
C LEU A 688 -25.86 -27.22 -14.60
N ILE A 689 -24.77 -26.94 -15.31
CA ILE A 689 -24.81 -26.31 -16.64
C ILE A 689 -23.94 -27.09 -17.61
N THR A 690 -24.31 -27.04 -18.89
CA THR A 690 -23.53 -27.63 -19.99
C THR A 690 -22.70 -26.58 -20.71
N HIS A 691 -23.22 -25.35 -20.82
CA HIS A 691 -22.61 -24.23 -21.53
C HIS A 691 -22.96 -22.92 -20.81
N GLY A 692 -22.17 -21.86 -21.02
CA GLY A 692 -22.56 -20.55 -20.51
C GLY A 692 -21.64 -19.41 -20.92
N ILE A 693 -22.16 -18.19 -20.82
CA ILE A 693 -21.38 -16.95 -20.96
C ILE A 693 -21.60 -16.12 -19.70
N PHE A 694 -20.50 -15.73 -19.08
CA PHE A 694 -20.47 -14.99 -17.82
C PHE A 694 -19.81 -13.63 -18.06
N PHE A 695 -20.49 -12.56 -17.67
CA PHE A 695 -20.08 -11.20 -18.02
C PHE A 695 -20.68 -10.19 -17.05
N GLY A 696 -20.47 -8.90 -17.31
CA GLY A 696 -20.91 -7.83 -16.42
C GLY A 696 -19.86 -7.43 -15.39
N TYR A 697 -20.21 -6.48 -14.54
CA TYR A 697 -19.32 -5.97 -13.49
C TYR A 697 -19.02 -7.07 -12.48
N LEU A 698 -17.74 -7.41 -12.29
CA LEU A 698 -17.30 -8.55 -11.47
C LEU A 698 -17.99 -9.88 -11.86
N ASP A 699 -18.35 -10.00 -13.14
CA ASP A 699 -19.07 -11.14 -13.70
C ASP A 699 -20.45 -11.32 -13.06
N SER A 700 -21.19 -10.24 -12.83
CA SER A 700 -22.52 -10.25 -12.18
C SER A 700 -23.69 -10.76 -13.01
N MET A 701 -23.48 -11.06 -14.30
CA MET A 701 -24.50 -11.48 -15.26
C MET A 701 -24.13 -12.82 -15.89
N ALA A 702 -25.16 -13.60 -16.27
CA ALA A 702 -24.94 -14.84 -17.00
C ALA A 702 -26.08 -15.19 -17.95
N ILE A 703 -25.71 -15.90 -19.01
CA ILE A 703 -26.60 -16.75 -19.81
C ILE A 703 -26.03 -18.17 -19.71
N ALA A 704 -26.74 -19.05 -19.01
CA ALA A 704 -26.33 -20.42 -18.76
C ALA A 704 -27.32 -21.42 -19.37
N PHE A 705 -26.81 -22.55 -19.84
CA PHE A 705 -27.60 -23.59 -20.50
C PHE A 705 -27.53 -24.88 -19.68
N SER A 706 -28.68 -25.52 -19.45
CA SER A 706 -28.75 -26.80 -18.74
C SER A 706 -29.63 -27.80 -19.49
N LYS A 707 -29.43 -29.09 -19.19
CA LYS A 707 -30.30 -30.18 -19.68
C LYS A 707 -30.91 -30.90 -18.48
N ILE A 708 -32.22 -30.78 -18.31
CA ILE A 708 -32.96 -31.33 -17.17
C ILE A 708 -34.04 -32.26 -17.73
N ASN A 709 -34.05 -33.52 -17.31
CA ASN A 709 -35.03 -34.53 -17.74
C ASN A 709 -35.23 -34.59 -19.26
N GLY A 710 -34.14 -34.47 -20.03
CA GLY A 710 -34.15 -34.51 -21.50
C GLY A 710 -34.47 -33.18 -22.19
N LYS A 711 -35.01 -32.19 -21.48
CA LYS A 711 -35.32 -30.84 -22.00
C LYS A 711 -34.15 -29.88 -21.83
N GLN A 712 -34.04 -28.91 -22.75
CA GLN A 712 -33.04 -27.83 -22.68
C GLN A 712 -33.63 -26.59 -22.01
N TYR A 713 -32.85 -25.99 -21.12
CA TYR A 713 -33.23 -24.77 -20.41
C TYR A 713 -32.15 -23.70 -20.55
N ILE A 714 -32.62 -22.45 -20.57
CA ILE A 714 -31.76 -21.25 -20.54
C ILE A 714 -32.04 -20.54 -19.23
N THR A 715 -31.01 -20.40 -18.39
CA THR A 715 -31.08 -19.65 -17.13
C THR A 715 -30.29 -18.36 -17.27
N VAL A 716 -30.92 -17.23 -16.95
CA VAL A 716 -30.33 -15.90 -17.06
C VAL A 716 -30.46 -15.15 -15.75
N CYS A 717 -29.45 -14.36 -15.40
CA CYS A 717 -29.48 -13.53 -14.19
C CYS A 717 -28.73 -12.20 -14.37
N TYR A 718 -29.11 -11.21 -13.58
CA TYR A 718 -28.40 -9.94 -13.49
C TYR A 718 -28.42 -9.37 -12.07
N GLY A 719 -27.53 -8.40 -11.80
CA GLY A 719 -27.56 -7.58 -10.58
C GLY A 719 -26.96 -8.25 -9.35
N CYS A 720 -26.20 -9.33 -9.53
CA CYS A 720 -25.42 -9.97 -8.47
C CYS A 720 -24.18 -9.12 -8.14
N MET A 721 -23.69 -9.11 -6.90
CA MET A 721 -22.52 -8.30 -6.53
C MET A 721 -21.20 -8.89 -6.99
N ASP A 722 -21.14 -10.21 -7.15
CA ASP A 722 -19.97 -10.95 -7.59
C ASP A 722 -20.36 -12.30 -8.23
N ALA A 723 -19.34 -13.02 -8.69
CA ALA A 723 -19.49 -14.32 -9.35
C ALA A 723 -20.08 -15.42 -8.45
N PHE A 724 -19.88 -15.36 -7.12
CA PHE A 724 -20.45 -16.37 -6.23
C PHE A 724 -21.96 -16.14 -6.05
N GLU A 725 -22.38 -14.90 -5.79
CA GLU A 725 -23.81 -14.57 -5.69
C GLU A 725 -24.55 -14.92 -6.98
N ARG A 726 -23.91 -14.70 -8.13
CA ARG A 726 -24.43 -15.15 -9.43
C ARG A 726 -24.62 -16.66 -9.49
N ASP A 727 -23.60 -17.44 -9.15
CA ASP A 727 -23.66 -18.89 -9.25
C ASP A 727 -24.63 -19.52 -8.26
N SER A 728 -24.66 -19.01 -7.03
CA SER A 728 -25.65 -19.30 -5.99
C SER A 728 -27.07 -19.10 -6.53
N LEU A 729 -27.32 -17.98 -7.21
CA LEU A 729 -28.63 -17.65 -7.77
C LEU A 729 -29.00 -18.52 -8.98
N LEU A 730 -28.05 -18.82 -9.87
CA LEU A 730 -28.25 -19.76 -10.98
C LEU A 730 -28.54 -21.17 -10.48
N ALA A 731 -27.76 -21.67 -9.50
CA ALA A 731 -27.95 -22.99 -8.91
C ALA A 731 -29.33 -23.11 -8.25
N LYS A 732 -29.75 -22.11 -7.47
CA LYS A 732 -31.10 -22.02 -6.88
C LYS A 732 -32.19 -22.15 -7.95
N SER A 733 -32.06 -21.43 -9.06
CA SER A 733 -33.02 -21.45 -10.17
C SER A 733 -33.08 -22.81 -10.87
N ILE A 734 -31.92 -23.36 -11.24
CA ILE A 734 -31.80 -24.63 -11.97
C ILE A 734 -32.28 -25.81 -11.13
N LEU A 735 -31.91 -25.86 -9.84
CA LEU A 735 -32.29 -26.94 -8.95
C LEU A 735 -33.79 -26.94 -8.64
N HIS A 736 -34.43 -25.77 -8.59
CA HIS A 736 -35.89 -25.68 -8.43
C HIS A 736 -36.65 -26.35 -9.59
N VAL A 737 -36.10 -26.27 -10.81
CA VAL A 737 -36.68 -26.91 -12.00
C VAL A 737 -36.38 -28.41 -12.03
N SER A 738 -35.20 -28.83 -11.56
CA SER A 738 -34.80 -30.25 -11.64
C SER A 738 -35.34 -31.12 -10.50
N LYS A 739 -35.53 -30.56 -9.30
CA LYS A 739 -35.99 -31.29 -8.11
C LYS A 739 -36.93 -30.39 -7.27
N PRO A 740 -38.05 -30.90 -6.74
CA PRO A 740 -38.84 -30.17 -5.75
C PRO A 740 -38.01 -29.91 -4.48
N LYS A 741 -38.23 -28.74 -3.84
CA LYS A 741 -37.54 -28.33 -2.60
C LYS A 741 -37.61 -29.44 -1.54
N LYS A 742 -36.45 -29.95 -1.10
CA LYS A 742 -36.37 -30.69 0.17
C LYS A 742 -36.50 -29.68 1.30
N SER A 743 -37.48 -29.87 2.18
CA SER A 743 -37.57 -29.11 3.43
C SER A 743 -36.43 -29.55 4.34
N VAL A 744 -35.53 -28.62 4.69
CA VAL A 744 -34.52 -28.85 5.73
C VAL A 744 -35.11 -28.38 7.06
N SER A 745 -35.07 -29.21 8.09
CA SER A 745 -35.57 -28.85 9.42
C SER A 745 -34.73 -27.70 10.00
N ILE A 746 -35.40 -26.67 10.53
CA ILE A 746 -34.71 -25.56 11.19
C ILE A 746 -34.23 -26.04 12.56
N LYS A 747 -32.94 -25.90 12.85
CA LYS A 747 -32.43 -26.12 14.22
C LYS A 747 -32.97 -25.03 15.14
N LYS A 748 -33.68 -25.46 16.18
CA LYS A 748 -34.36 -24.59 17.15
C LYS A 748 -34.00 -25.05 18.56
N ARG A 749 -33.69 -24.10 19.44
CA ARG A 749 -33.59 -24.33 20.88
C ARG A 749 -34.65 -23.53 21.61
N GLU A 750 -35.52 -24.24 22.32
CA GLU A 750 -36.48 -23.64 23.24
C GLU A 750 -35.83 -23.49 24.62
N VAL A 751 -35.76 -22.25 25.10
CA VAL A 751 -35.20 -21.96 26.41
C VAL A 751 -36.35 -21.74 27.39
N LYS A 752 -36.50 -22.67 28.34
CA LYS A 752 -37.55 -22.60 29.37
C LYS A 752 -37.31 -21.50 30.41
N SER A 753 -36.06 -21.09 30.59
CA SER A 753 -35.64 -20.03 31.50
C SER A 753 -36.14 -18.65 31.04
N GLU A 754 -36.56 -17.79 31.98
CA GLU A 754 -36.87 -16.38 31.71
C GLU A 754 -35.61 -15.51 31.60
N GLN A 755 -34.47 -16.04 32.04
CA GLN A 755 -33.16 -15.41 32.02
C GLN A 755 -32.24 -16.18 31.08
N LEU A 756 -31.82 -15.56 29.99
CA LEU A 756 -30.88 -16.14 29.03
C LEU A 756 -29.73 -15.18 28.76
N THR A 757 -28.52 -15.69 28.94
CA THR A 757 -27.28 -15.03 28.53
C THR A 757 -26.64 -15.82 27.39
N ILE A 758 -26.18 -15.13 26.35
CA ILE A 758 -25.43 -15.73 25.24
C ILE A 758 -23.98 -15.27 25.31
N ASN A 759 -23.03 -16.21 25.34
CA ASN A 759 -21.61 -15.92 25.27
C ASN A 759 -21.05 -16.33 23.91
N PHE A 760 -20.33 -15.42 23.25
CA PHE A 760 -19.57 -15.69 22.04
C PHE A 760 -18.08 -15.69 22.39
N LEU A 761 -17.45 -16.85 22.23
CA LEU A 761 -16.00 -16.97 22.25
C LEU A 761 -15.44 -16.65 20.86
N GLY A 762 -14.33 -15.91 20.82
CA GLY A 762 -13.56 -15.63 19.61
C GLY A 762 -13.08 -16.87 18.86
N ASP A 763 -12.17 -16.67 17.90
CA ASP A 763 -11.66 -17.74 17.04
C ASP A 763 -11.09 -18.89 17.90
N THR A 764 -11.49 -20.12 17.60
CA THR A 764 -11.24 -21.29 18.46
C THR A 764 -10.58 -22.42 17.68
N TYR A 765 -9.35 -22.76 18.07
CA TYR A 765 -8.56 -23.88 17.56
C TYR A 765 -7.55 -24.34 18.63
N PHE A 766 -7.56 -25.63 18.99
CA PHE A 766 -6.70 -26.16 20.06
C PHE A 766 -5.22 -26.30 19.71
N GLY A 767 -4.82 -26.09 18.45
CA GLY A 767 -3.43 -25.89 18.09
C GLY A 767 -2.66 -27.16 17.69
N GLU A 768 -3.32 -28.22 17.23
CA GLU A 768 -2.68 -29.48 16.83
C GLU A 768 -1.56 -29.26 15.79
N PHE A 769 -1.78 -28.35 14.83
CA PHE A 769 -0.79 -27.94 13.84
C PHE A 769 0.49 -27.40 14.49
N TYR A 770 0.34 -26.50 15.46
CA TYR A 770 1.46 -25.90 16.17
C TYR A 770 2.12 -26.89 17.14
N THR A 771 1.33 -27.74 17.78
CA THR A 771 1.79 -28.82 18.66
C THR A 771 2.74 -29.75 17.92
N LYS A 772 2.38 -30.20 16.71
CA LYS A 772 3.24 -31.03 15.86
C LYS A 772 4.58 -30.35 15.53
N ILE A 773 4.55 -29.04 15.25
CA ILE A 773 5.78 -28.26 14.99
C ILE A 773 6.66 -28.18 16.23
N ARG A 774 6.07 -27.93 17.41
CA ARG A 774 6.81 -27.82 18.68
C ARG A 774 7.42 -29.14 19.11
N GLN A 775 6.69 -30.24 18.98
CA GLN A 775 7.18 -31.59 19.27
C GLN A 775 8.39 -31.94 18.40
N ARG A 776 8.35 -31.64 17.09
CA ARG A 776 9.51 -31.81 16.19
C ARG A 776 10.73 -30.98 16.59
N GLN A 777 10.51 -29.87 17.29
CA GLN A 777 11.57 -28.99 17.80
C GLN A 777 11.98 -29.32 19.24
N GLY A 778 11.46 -30.39 19.85
CA GLY A 778 11.75 -30.75 21.24
C GLY A 778 11.24 -29.73 22.26
N LYS A 779 10.26 -28.90 21.90
CA LYS A 779 9.69 -27.87 22.79
C LYS A 779 8.52 -28.44 23.59
N LYS A 780 8.44 -28.04 24.87
CA LYS A 780 7.27 -28.31 25.73
C LYS A 780 6.00 -27.71 25.11
N ASP A 781 4.90 -28.41 25.25
CA ASP A 781 3.61 -28.05 24.67
C ASP A 781 2.47 -28.44 25.62
N ALA A 782 1.54 -27.52 25.87
CA ALA A 782 0.48 -27.75 26.86
C ALA A 782 -0.55 -28.76 26.35
N LEU A 783 -0.90 -28.72 25.07
CA LEU A 783 -1.92 -29.62 24.49
C LEU A 783 -1.54 -31.09 24.70
N SER A 784 -0.28 -31.43 24.45
CA SER A 784 0.25 -32.80 24.62
C SER A 784 0.52 -33.23 26.06
N THR A 785 0.55 -32.29 27.03
CA THR A 785 0.90 -32.60 28.44
C THR A 785 -0.24 -32.36 29.43
N LYS A 786 -1.22 -31.53 29.07
CA LYS A 786 -2.34 -31.07 29.90
C LYS A 786 -3.71 -31.29 29.27
N GLY A 787 -3.77 -31.64 27.97
CA GLY A 787 -5.02 -31.81 27.24
C GLY A 787 -5.65 -30.49 26.79
N ARG A 788 -6.83 -30.57 26.18
CA ARG A 788 -7.54 -29.43 25.57
C ARG A 788 -8.23 -28.52 26.58
N ASN A 789 -8.81 -29.09 27.63
CA ASN A 789 -9.53 -28.37 28.69
C ASN A 789 -8.65 -27.34 29.40
N TYR A 790 -7.35 -27.58 29.48
CA TYR A 790 -6.38 -26.65 30.04
C TYR A 790 -6.47 -25.24 29.40
N SER A 791 -6.83 -25.16 28.12
CA SER A 791 -6.99 -23.88 27.44
C SER A 791 -8.17 -23.05 27.94
N PHE A 792 -9.10 -23.60 28.72
CA PHE A 792 -10.22 -22.84 29.27
C PHE A 792 -10.02 -22.42 30.72
N ASP A 793 -9.04 -22.97 31.44
CA ASP A 793 -8.83 -22.74 32.88
C ASP A 793 -8.84 -21.25 33.29
N GLY A 794 -8.29 -20.36 32.47
CA GLY A 794 -8.23 -18.92 32.75
C GLY A 794 -9.51 -18.14 32.44
N ILE A 795 -10.49 -18.75 31.78
CA ILE A 795 -11.74 -18.13 31.31
C ILE A 795 -13.01 -18.97 31.59
N ARG A 796 -12.88 -20.15 32.19
CA ARG A 796 -13.95 -21.14 32.39
C ARG A 796 -15.19 -20.57 33.07
N ASN A 797 -14.99 -19.73 34.08
CA ASN A 797 -16.09 -19.11 34.85
C ASN A 797 -17.02 -18.26 33.98
N LEU A 798 -16.58 -17.83 32.79
CA LEU A 798 -17.43 -17.07 31.87
C LEU A 798 -18.40 -17.93 31.06
N PHE A 799 -18.27 -19.26 31.09
CA PHE A 799 -19.07 -20.23 30.32
C PHE A 799 -19.83 -21.22 31.23
N PRO A 800 -20.71 -20.75 32.14
CA PRO A 800 -21.55 -21.65 32.92
C PRO A 800 -22.56 -22.38 32.02
N GLU A 801 -23.00 -23.56 32.46
CA GLU A 801 -23.99 -24.39 31.74
C GLU A 801 -25.35 -23.70 31.57
N SER A 802 -25.70 -22.77 32.47
CA SER A 802 -26.93 -21.96 32.39
C SER A 802 -26.96 -21.02 31.18
N ASN A 803 -25.81 -20.74 30.56
CA ASN A 803 -25.69 -19.83 29.42
C ASN A 803 -25.66 -20.58 28.09
N LEU A 804 -26.05 -19.90 27.02
CA LEU A 804 -25.78 -20.38 25.67
C LEU A 804 -24.37 -19.96 25.24
N ASN A 805 -23.44 -20.91 25.27
CA ASN A 805 -22.04 -20.67 24.88
C ASN A 805 -21.80 -21.09 23.43
N ILE A 806 -21.32 -20.15 22.62
CA ILE A 806 -21.10 -20.27 21.17
C ILE A 806 -19.60 -20.06 20.89
N CYS A 807 -19.00 -20.89 20.05
CA CYS A 807 -17.64 -20.70 19.57
C CYS A 807 -17.55 -20.68 18.04
N ASN A 808 -16.59 -19.91 17.52
CA ASN A 808 -16.17 -20.01 16.12
C ASN A 808 -15.05 -21.04 15.98
N PHE A 809 -15.40 -22.26 15.57
CA PHE A 809 -14.45 -23.38 15.48
C PHE A 809 -13.70 -23.36 14.15
N GLU A 810 -12.41 -23.02 14.20
CA GLU A 810 -11.55 -22.82 13.03
C GLU A 810 -10.63 -24.01 12.75
N GLY A 811 -11.24 -25.17 12.54
CA GLY A 811 -10.55 -26.38 12.13
C GLY A 811 -11.51 -27.37 11.48
N ALA A 812 -10.94 -28.40 10.87
CA ALA A 812 -11.68 -29.57 10.42
C ALA A 812 -11.37 -30.76 11.34
N LEU A 813 -12.40 -31.43 11.85
CA LEU A 813 -12.24 -32.67 12.62
C LEU A 813 -11.86 -33.79 11.66
N SER A 814 -10.62 -34.26 11.74
CA SER A 814 -10.11 -35.34 10.91
C SER A 814 -8.82 -35.93 11.50
N MET A 815 -8.67 -37.25 11.41
CA MET A 815 -7.40 -37.93 11.71
C MET A 815 -6.36 -37.69 10.61
N ASP A 816 -6.82 -37.50 9.37
CA ASP A 816 -5.99 -37.27 8.20
C ASP A 816 -5.96 -35.80 7.79
N SER A 817 -4.78 -35.34 7.40
CA SER A 817 -4.59 -34.00 6.86
C SER A 817 -4.62 -34.00 5.32
N ASN A 818 -5.12 -32.93 4.70
CA ASN A 818 -5.14 -32.79 3.25
C ASN A 818 -3.78 -32.37 2.68
N ASP A 819 -2.96 -33.33 2.28
CA ASP A 819 -1.60 -33.08 1.76
C ASP A 819 -1.56 -32.26 0.46
N LYS A 820 -2.60 -32.37 -0.38
CA LYS A 820 -2.71 -31.55 -1.60
C LYS A 820 -2.91 -30.07 -1.26
N LEU A 821 -3.77 -29.78 -0.29
CA LEU A 821 -4.04 -28.40 0.13
C LEU A 821 -2.83 -27.76 0.82
N LYS A 822 -1.98 -28.54 1.52
CA LYS A 822 -0.74 -28.05 2.16
C LYS A 822 0.24 -27.42 1.17
N GLN A 823 0.22 -27.84 -0.09
CA GLN A 823 1.09 -27.25 -1.13
C GLN A 823 0.59 -25.87 -1.58
N ALA A 824 -0.68 -25.55 -1.33
CA ALA A 824 -1.35 -24.37 -1.85
C ALA A 824 -1.81 -23.37 -0.77
N LYS A 825 -1.97 -23.80 0.48
CA LYS A 825 -2.38 -23.01 1.63
C LYS A 825 -1.35 -23.16 2.77
N PRO A 826 -0.89 -22.05 3.40
CA PRO A 826 0.14 -22.11 4.44
C PRO A 826 -0.31 -22.81 5.72
N PHE A 827 -1.61 -22.72 6.05
CA PHE A 827 -2.19 -23.31 7.25
C PHE A 827 -3.36 -24.23 6.88
N VAL A 828 -3.18 -25.53 7.09
CA VAL A 828 -4.21 -26.57 6.94
C VAL A 828 -4.49 -27.12 8.33
N LEU A 829 -5.55 -26.63 8.96
CA LEU A 829 -5.89 -26.86 10.36
C LEU A 829 -6.84 -28.05 10.48
N HIS A 830 -6.29 -29.16 10.93
CA HIS A 830 -7.07 -30.31 11.38
C HIS A 830 -7.00 -30.38 12.90
N ALA A 831 -8.02 -30.97 13.50
CA ALA A 831 -8.14 -31.21 14.92
C ALA A 831 -8.58 -32.65 15.20
N ASP A 832 -8.20 -33.17 16.37
CA ASP A 832 -8.60 -34.53 16.76
C ASP A 832 -10.14 -34.58 16.89
N PRO A 833 -10.84 -35.50 16.18
CA PRO A 833 -12.28 -35.51 16.19
C PRO A 833 -12.90 -35.72 17.56
N LYS A 834 -12.32 -36.60 18.39
CA LYS A 834 -12.92 -37.03 19.65
C LYS A 834 -12.55 -36.05 20.77
N GLU A 835 -11.26 -35.81 20.96
CA GLU A 835 -10.77 -35.01 22.07
C GLU A 835 -11.24 -33.54 21.96
N THR A 836 -11.45 -33.04 20.74
CA THR A 836 -11.93 -31.67 20.50
C THR A 836 -13.38 -31.48 20.93
N VAL A 837 -14.28 -32.38 20.54
CA VAL A 837 -15.71 -32.26 20.88
C VAL A 837 -15.97 -32.61 22.35
N GLU A 838 -15.20 -33.53 22.94
CA GLU A 838 -15.25 -33.82 24.38
C GLU A 838 -14.89 -32.58 25.19
N ALA A 839 -13.76 -31.93 24.87
CA ALA A 839 -13.34 -30.72 25.58
C ALA A 839 -14.37 -29.58 25.45
N LEU A 840 -14.90 -29.33 24.24
CA LEU A 840 -15.95 -28.31 24.06
C LEU A 840 -17.23 -28.65 24.84
N LYS A 841 -17.61 -29.93 24.92
CA LYS A 841 -18.80 -30.37 25.65
C LYS A 841 -18.63 -30.20 27.16
N GLU A 842 -17.48 -30.58 27.70
CA GLU A 842 -17.14 -30.44 29.12
C GLU A 842 -17.05 -28.97 29.56
N GLU A 843 -16.69 -28.07 28.65
CA GLU A 843 -16.61 -26.62 28.88
C GLU A 843 -17.94 -25.89 28.52
N ASN A 844 -19.05 -26.64 28.49
CA ASN A 844 -20.42 -26.14 28.29
C ASN A 844 -20.68 -25.41 26.95
N PHE A 845 -19.96 -25.76 25.88
CA PHE A 845 -20.28 -25.23 24.54
C PHE A 845 -21.46 -25.97 23.93
N HIS A 846 -22.32 -25.19 23.27
CA HIS A 846 -23.62 -25.66 22.78
C HIS A 846 -23.79 -25.50 21.28
N LEU A 847 -23.12 -24.53 20.69
CA LEU A 847 -23.20 -24.23 19.26
C LEU A 847 -21.81 -23.87 18.74
N ALA A 848 -21.39 -24.55 17.66
CA ALA A 848 -20.18 -24.25 16.93
C ALA A 848 -20.52 -23.65 15.56
N THR A 849 -19.94 -22.50 15.25
CA THR A 849 -20.06 -21.88 13.93
C THR A 849 -18.91 -22.32 13.04
N LEU A 850 -19.23 -22.75 11.82
CA LEU A 850 -18.28 -23.39 10.91
C LEU A 850 -18.06 -22.61 9.61
N ALA A 851 -18.76 -21.49 9.38
CA ALA A 851 -18.54 -20.66 8.20
C ALA A 851 -17.26 -19.83 8.33
N ASN A 852 -16.12 -20.49 8.14
CA ASN A 852 -14.79 -19.89 8.17
C ASN A 852 -13.88 -20.52 7.11
N ASN A 853 -12.65 -20.00 7.05
CA ASN A 853 -11.61 -20.40 6.12
C ASN A 853 -10.90 -21.73 6.49
N HIS A 854 -11.39 -22.50 7.47
CA HIS A 854 -10.73 -23.72 7.96
C HIS A 854 -11.64 -24.97 7.99
N ALA A 855 -12.96 -24.84 7.99
CA ALA A 855 -13.88 -25.98 8.03
C ALA A 855 -13.73 -26.97 6.85
N MET A 856 -13.19 -26.52 5.72
CA MET A 856 -12.95 -27.34 4.52
C MET A 856 -11.47 -27.75 4.34
N ASP A 857 -10.63 -27.56 5.35
CA ASP A 857 -9.19 -27.88 5.26
C ASP A 857 -8.90 -29.37 5.05
N CYS A 858 -9.80 -30.24 5.50
CA CYS A 858 -9.75 -31.68 5.24
C CYS A 858 -10.73 -32.14 4.14
N GLY A 859 -11.17 -31.20 3.29
CA GLY A 859 -12.10 -31.45 2.19
C GLY A 859 -13.49 -31.91 2.64
N LYS A 860 -14.29 -32.39 1.69
CA LYS A 860 -15.68 -32.82 1.92
C LYS A 860 -15.80 -33.90 3.00
N GLN A 861 -14.87 -34.86 3.04
CA GLN A 861 -14.83 -35.92 4.07
C GLN A 861 -14.58 -35.36 5.47
N GLY A 862 -13.63 -34.41 5.60
CA GLY A 862 -13.37 -33.74 6.87
C GLY A 862 -14.55 -32.90 7.35
N LEU A 863 -15.26 -32.21 6.44
CA LEU A 863 -16.48 -31.49 6.80
C LEU A 863 -17.59 -32.44 7.28
N GLN A 864 -17.83 -33.55 6.56
CA GLN A 864 -18.82 -34.55 6.97
C GLN A 864 -18.49 -35.13 8.35
N MET A 865 -17.23 -35.49 8.60
CA MET A 865 -16.76 -35.96 9.91
C MET A 865 -17.00 -34.89 11.00
N THR A 866 -16.69 -33.63 10.69
CA THR A 866 -16.91 -32.50 11.60
C THR A 866 -18.37 -32.39 12.01
N LEU A 867 -19.29 -32.35 11.03
CA LEU A 867 -20.73 -32.27 11.28
C LEU A 867 -21.23 -33.45 12.13
N THR A 868 -20.82 -34.68 11.78
CA THR A 868 -21.23 -35.90 12.50
C THR A 868 -20.69 -35.95 13.93
N MET A 869 -19.46 -35.51 14.17
CA MET A 869 -18.87 -35.55 15.52
C MET A 869 -19.50 -34.51 16.45
N PHE A 870 -19.77 -33.29 15.98
CA PHE A 870 -20.52 -32.32 16.79
C PHE A 870 -21.93 -32.82 17.11
N GLU A 871 -22.66 -33.36 16.13
CA GLU A 871 -23.99 -33.94 16.32
C GLU A 871 -23.97 -35.08 17.35
N LYS A 872 -23.00 -36.00 17.25
CA LYS A 872 -22.84 -37.15 18.16
C LYS A 872 -22.67 -36.73 19.63
N TYR A 873 -22.01 -35.61 19.89
CA TYR A 873 -21.76 -35.11 21.26
C TYR A 873 -22.78 -34.06 21.73
N GLY A 874 -23.85 -33.86 20.94
CA GLY A 874 -24.93 -32.93 21.30
C GLY A 874 -24.46 -31.48 21.38
N ILE A 875 -23.63 -31.07 20.43
CA ILE A 875 -23.25 -29.68 20.17
C ILE A 875 -23.81 -29.33 18.79
N ASP A 876 -24.66 -28.31 18.72
CA ASP A 876 -25.22 -27.87 17.45
C ASP A 876 -24.16 -27.24 16.56
N THR A 877 -24.39 -27.25 15.26
CA THR A 877 -23.53 -26.60 14.25
C THR A 877 -24.34 -25.73 13.33
N MET A 878 -23.72 -24.65 12.83
CA MET A 878 -24.28 -23.78 11.80
C MET A 878 -23.18 -23.25 10.86
N GLY A 879 -23.59 -22.71 9.70
CA GLY A 879 -22.67 -22.09 8.75
C GLY A 879 -21.93 -23.06 7.83
N ALA A 880 -22.19 -24.36 7.94
CA ALA A 880 -21.72 -25.37 6.99
C ALA A 880 -22.74 -26.50 6.89
N GLY A 881 -22.76 -27.21 5.77
CA GLY A 881 -23.74 -28.28 5.54
C GLY A 881 -23.49 -29.08 4.27
N LYS A 882 -24.37 -30.05 4.00
CA LYS A 882 -24.31 -30.92 2.81
C LYS A 882 -24.92 -30.30 1.56
N SER A 883 -25.47 -29.10 1.69
CA SER A 883 -26.02 -28.29 0.61
C SER A 883 -25.95 -26.83 1.00
N GLN A 884 -26.13 -25.94 0.03
CA GLN A 884 -26.20 -24.50 0.30
C GLN A 884 -27.37 -24.15 1.24
N THR A 885 -28.52 -24.81 1.08
CA THR A 885 -29.68 -24.57 1.97
C THR A 885 -29.38 -24.96 3.41
N GLU A 886 -28.64 -26.05 3.64
CA GLU A 886 -28.22 -26.49 4.98
C GLU A 886 -27.17 -25.54 5.58
N ALA A 887 -26.18 -25.12 4.78
CA ALA A 887 -25.13 -24.22 5.23
C ALA A 887 -25.68 -22.83 5.62
N GLU A 888 -26.64 -22.31 4.86
CA GLU A 888 -27.29 -21.00 5.08
C GLU A 888 -28.37 -21.03 6.18
N GLN A 889 -28.58 -22.16 6.86
CA GLN A 889 -29.61 -22.26 7.90
C GLN A 889 -29.33 -21.33 9.09
N LYS A 890 -30.40 -20.65 9.51
CA LYS A 890 -30.44 -19.90 10.76
C LYS A 890 -30.61 -20.83 11.96
N TYR A 891 -30.01 -20.44 13.07
CA TYR A 891 -30.27 -21.03 14.38
C TYR A 891 -31.29 -20.17 15.13
N ILE A 892 -32.37 -20.79 15.58
CA ILE A 892 -33.46 -20.07 16.27
C ILE A 892 -33.41 -20.33 17.76
N ILE A 893 -33.41 -19.24 18.52
CA ILE A 893 -33.58 -19.26 19.98
C ILE A 893 -34.89 -18.57 20.30
N GLU A 894 -35.78 -19.28 20.99
CA GLU A 894 -37.02 -18.73 21.49
C GLU A 894 -37.00 -18.69 23.02
N THR A 895 -37.26 -17.50 23.56
CA THR A 895 -37.51 -17.24 24.98
C THR A 895 -38.95 -16.75 25.14
N LYS A 896 -39.47 -16.68 26.37
CA LYS A 896 -40.81 -16.12 26.61
C LYS A 896 -40.98 -14.67 26.10
N LYS A 897 -39.89 -13.90 26.03
CA LYS A 897 -39.92 -12.46 25.71
C LYS A 897 -39.47 -12.14 24.28
N ARG A 898 -38.62 -12.98 23.68
CA ARG A 898 -37.89 -12.64 22.45
C ARG A 898 -37.59 -13.86 21.58
N ARG A 899 -37.61 -13.60 20.28
CA ARG A 899 -37.08 -14.47 19.24
C ARG A 899 -35.71 -13.94 18.79
N ILE A 900 -34.72 -14.83 18.68
CA ILE A 900 -33.40 -14.52 18.16
C ILE A 900 -33.11 -15.45 16.99
N ALA A 901 -32.69 -14.87 15.87
CA ALA A 901 -32.25 -15.60 14.69
C ALA A 901 -30.76 -15.34 14.46
N ILE A 902 -29.95 -16.40 14.54
CA ILE A 902 -28.50 -16.32 14.32
C ILE A 902 -28.19 -16.87 12.94
N PHE A 903 -27.41 -16.12 12.16
CA PHE A 903 -26.87 -16.51 10.87
C PHE A 903 -25.35 -16.54 10.93
N ASN A 904 -24.71 -17.37 10.10
CA ASN A 904 -23.25 -17.46 10.02
C ASN A 904 -22.80 -17.51 8.56
N GLY A 905 -21.73 -16.79 8.24
CA GLY A 905 -21.19 -16.75 6.88
C GLY A 905 -19.72 -16.35 6.82
N TYR A 906 -19.05 -16.89 5.81
CA TYR A 906 -17.68 -16.58 5.45
C TYR A 906 -17.65 -15.60 4.26
N TRP A 907 -16.86 -14.52 4.32
CA TRP A 907 -16.78 -13.59 3.18
C TRP A 907 -16.30 -14.26 1.88
N TYR A 908 -16.73 -13.78 0.73
CA TYR A 908 -16.37 -14.38 -0.55
C TYR A 908 -14.89 -14.13 -0.90
N ARG A 909 -14.17 -15.22 -1.21
CA ARG A 909 -12.80 -15.21 -1.71
C ARG A 909 -12.74 -16.05 -2.97
N HIS A 910 -12.44 -15.40 -4.09
CA HIS A 910 -12.37 -16.04 -5.41
C HIS A 910 -11.52 -17.31 -5.42
N ARG A 911 -10.33 -17.29 -4.81
CA ARG A 911 -9.43 -18.44 -4.73
C ARG A 911 -10.03 -19.62 -3.94
N MET A 912 -10.78 -19.32 -2.86
CA MET A 912 -11.42 -20.34 -2.02
C MET A 912 -12.60 -21.00 -2.74
N TYR A 913 -13.33 -20.23 -3.54
CA TYR A 913 -14.39 -20.76 -4.38
C TYR A 913 -13.82 -21.59 -5.54
N ARG A 914 -12.88 -21.05 -6.31
CA ARG A 914 -12.42 -21.65 -7.58
C ARG A 914 -11.50 -22.86 -7.45
N HIS A 915 -10.68 -22.90 -6.41
CA HIS A 915 -9.59 -23.88 -6.34
C HIS A 915 -9.71 -24.84 -5.16
N TYR A 916 -10.57 -24.54 -4.18
CA TYR A 916 -10.64 -25.31 -2.93
C TYR A 916 -12.05 -25.77 -2.57
N ASP A 917 -13.08 -25.37 -3.33
CA ASP A 917 -14.49 -25.78 -3.14
C ASP A 917 -15.00 -25.54 -1.72
N PHE A 918 -14.66 -24.38 -1.13
CA PHE A 918 -14.99 -24.10 0.26
C PHE A 918 -16.48 -23.84 0.48
N TYR A 919 -17.11 -23.12 -0.44
CA TYR A 919 -18.47 -22.62 -0.25
C TYR A 919 -19.50 -23.62 -0.77
N ALA A 920 -20.59 -23.78 -0.03
CA ALA A 920 -21.73 -24.56 -0.48
C ALA A 920 -22.48 -23.81 -1.60
N VAL A 921 -22.73 -24.47 -2.73
CA VAL A 921 -23.52 -23.95 -3.85
C VAL A 921 -24.47 -25.04 -4.31
N GLY A 922 -25.77 -24.74 -4.36
CA GLY A 922 -26.77 -25.75 -4.72
C GLY A 922 -26.76 -26.97 -3.79
N ASP A 923 -26.57 -28.15 -4.37
CA ASP A 923 -26.54 -29.45 -3.65
C ASP A 923 -25.13 -29.83 -3.15
N SER A 924 -24.12 -28.96 -3.33
CA SER A 924 -22.73 -29.24 -2.98
C SER A 924 -22.45 -28.89 -1.51
N GLU A 925 -21.68 -29.74 -0.83
CA GLU A 925 -21.25 -29.52 0.56
C GLU A 925 -20.26 -28.34 0.67
N GLY A 926 -20.31 -27.63 1.78
CA GLY A 926 -19.38 -26.54 2.06
C GLY A 926 -19.89 -25.60 3.14
N VAL A 927 -19.25 -24.43 3.22
CA VAL A 927 -19.60 -23.36 4.15
C VAL A 927 -20.53 -22.32 3.54
N SER A 928 -21.31 -21.66 4.39
CA SER A 928 -22.15 -20.52 4.04
C SER A 928 -21.30 -19.32 3.66
N CYS A 929 -21.72 -18.58 2.64
CA CYS A 929 -21.01 -17.41 2.14
C CYS A 929 -21.78 -16.13 2.48
N LEU A 930 -21.06 -15.07 2.86
CA LEU A 930 -21.65 -13.73 3.04
C LEU A 930 -22.09 -13.09 1.72
N SER A 931 -21.61 -13.61 0.59
CA SER A 931 -22.18 -13.31 -0.72
C SER A 931 -23.13 -14.44 -1.10
N GLY A 932 -24.34 -14.17 -1.61
CA GLY A 932 -25.29 -15.23 -2.02
C GLY A 932 -26.61 -15.22 -1.26
N GLY A 933 -27.14 -16.41 -0.97
CA GLY A 933 -28.50 -16.61 -0.46
C GLY A 933 -28.71 -16.17 1.00
N LEU A 934 -27.63 -16.01 1.76
CA LEU A 934 -27.70 -15.60 3.17
C LEU A 934 -28.39 -14.24 3.38
N LEU A 935 -28.15 -13.28 2.50
CA LEU A 935 -28.82 -11.98 2.57
C LEU A 935 -30.33 -12.11 2.33
N ASP A 936 -30.71 -12.88 1.30
CA ASP A 936 -32.12 -13.13 0.97
C ASP A 936 -32.82 -13.80 2.18
N ALA A 937 -32.14 -14.72 2.88
CA ALA A 937 -32.66 -15.39 4.07
C ALA A 937 -32.84 -14.45 5.28
N ILE A 938 -31.96 -13.46 5.43
CA ILE A 938 -32.07 -12.43 6.48
C ILE A 938 -33.21 -11.45 6.18
N GLU A 939 -33.32 -10.97 4.94
CA GLU A 939 -34.44 -10.12 4.51
C GLU A 939 -35.78 -10.86 4.71
N GLU A 940 -35.81 -12.17 4.42
CA GLU A 940 -36.97 -13.02 4.63
C GLU A 940 -37.31 -13.18 6.12
N GLU A 941 -36.32 -13.39 7.00
CA GLU A 941 -36.53 -13.45 8.46
C GLU A 941 -37.09 -12.12 9.00
N ARG A 942 -36.48 -10.98 8.64
CA ARG A 942 -36.95 -9.66 9.08
C ARG A 942 -38.36 -9.38 8.60
N ARG A 943 -38.71 -9.79 7.37
CA ARG A 943 -40.07 -9.64 6.82
C ARG A 943 -41.09 -10.51 7.53
N MET A 944 -40.77 -11.77 7.83
CA MET A 944 -41.70 -12.70 8.50
C MET A 944 -41.82 -12.47 10.00
N TYR A 945 -40.74 -12.04 10.65
CA TYR A 945 -40.66 -11.83 12.09
C TYR A 945 -40.04 -10.45 12.39
N PRO A 946 -40.81 -9.36 12.27
CA PRO A 946 -40.30 -7.99 12.43
C PRO A 946 -39.65 -7.72 13.79
N GLU A 947 -40.08 -8.40 14.84
CA GLU A 947 -39.56 -8.26 16.22
C GLU A 947 -38.39 -9.22 16.54
N SER A 948 -37.98 -10.05 15.58
CA SER A 948 -36.83 -10.97 15.75
C SER A 948 -35.55 -10.16 15.93
N HIS A 949 -34.74 -10.50 16.92
CA HIS A 949 -33.40 -9.94 17.05
C HIS A 949 -32.44 -10.76 16.16
N ILE A 950 -31.91 -10.15 15.11
CA ILE A 950 -31.13 -10.84 14.08
C ILE A 950 -29.65 -10.62 14.34
N ILE A 951 -28.92 -11.72 14.53
CA ILE A 951 -27.48 -11.75 14.76
C ILE A 951 -26.79 -12.39 13.54
N LEU A 952 -25.75 -11.74 13.02
CA LEU A 952 -24.87 -12.32 12.01
C LEU A 952 -23.47 -12.53 12.58
N ILE A 953 -23.03 -13.79 12.61
CA ILE A 953 -21.65 -14.16 12.93
C ILE A 953 -20.87 -14.21 11.61
N ALA A 954 -19.97 -13.25 11.41
CA ALA A 954 -19.27 -13.07 10.15
C ALA A 954 -17.78 -13.39 10.29
N HIS A 955 -17.28 -14.38 9.56
CA HIS A 955 -15.85 -14.63 9.49
C HIS A 955 -15.26 -13.91 8.26
N TRP A 956 -14.38 -12.94 8.52
CA TRP A 956 -13.83 -12.04 7.50
C TRP A 956 -12.56 -11.32 7.97
N GLY A 957 -12.05 -10.41 7.16
CA GLY A 957 -10.86 -9.63 7.52
C GLY A 957 -9.56 -10.36 7.18
N VAL A 958 -8.47 -9.68 7.47
CA VAL A 958 -7.12 -10.18 7.16
C VAL A 958 -6.36 -10.29 8.48
N ASP A 959 -5.66 -11.39 8.67
CA ASP A 959 -4.95 -11.72 9.91
C ASP A 959 -4.13 -10.53 10.43
N PHE A 960 -4.45 -10.11 11.66
CA PHE A 960 -3.81 -9.04 12.41
C PHE A 960 -3.80 -7.67 11.71
N GLN A 961 -4.74 -7.46 10.78
CA GLN A 961 -4.94 -6.20 10.09
C GLN A 961 -6.19 -5.49 10.61
N GLN A 962 -6.32 -4.22 10.29
CA GLN A 962 -7.52 -3.44 10.61
C GLN A 962 -8.69 -3.74 9.68
N VAL A 963 -9.85 -3.16 10.01
CA VAL A 963 -11.09 -3.27 9.24
C VAL A 963 -10.85 -2.89 7.79
N ARG A 964 -11.16 -3.81 6.88
CA ARG A 964 -11.03 -3.60 5.44
C ARG A 964 -12.30 -2.96 4.86
N PRO A 965 -12.18 -2.17 3.77
CA PRO A 965 -13.31 -1.65 3.00
C PRO A 965 -14.43 -2.67 2.72
N LEU A 966 -14.05 -3.89 2.36
CA LEU A 966 -15.01 -4.97 2.07
C LEU A 966 -15.76 -5.45 3.32
N GLN A 967 -15.12 -5.47 4.49
CA GLN A 967 -15.81 -5.80 5.76
C GLN A 967 -16.90 -4.77 6.03
N ARG A 968 -16.60 -3.47 5.88
CA ARG A 968 -17.60 -2.40 6.05
C ARG A 968 -18.74 -2.51 5.05
N GLN A 969 -18.43 -2.80 3.80
CA GLN A 969 -19.44 -3.00 2.77
C GLN A 969 -20.41 -4.15 3.12
N TYR A 970 -19.90 -5.31 3.55
CA TYR A 970 -20.77 -6.39 4.01
C TYR A 970 -21.57 -5.98 5.24
N ALA A 971 -20.92 -5.41 6.25
CA ALA A 971 -21.60 -5.03 7.49
C ALA A 971 -22.76 -4.06 7.24
N GLN A 972 -22.53 -3.00 6.45
CA GLN A 972 -23.57 -2.04 6.09
C GLN A 972 -24.70 -2.69 5.27
N ARG A 973 -24.37 -3.59 4.33
CA ARG A 973 -25.37 -4.31 3.53
C ARG A 973 -26.27 -5.20 4.40
N TYR A 974 -25.70 -5.89 5.38
CA TYR A 974 -26.46 -6.76 6.28
C TYR A 974 -27.29 -5.98 7.30
N VAL A 975 -26.76 -4.89 7.85
CA VAL A 975 -27.56 -3.98 8.71
C VAL A 975 -28.70 -3.35 7.90
N ASP A 976 -28.47 -2.95 6.64
CA ASP A 976 -29.53 -2.45 5.76
C ASP A 976 -30.63 -3.49 5.48
N ALA A 977 -30.30 -4.78 5.48
CA ALA A 977 -31.25 -5.90 5.37
C ALA A 977 -31.96 -6.23 6.68
N GLY A 978 -31.56 -5.61 7.80
CA GLY A 978 -32.20 -5.76 9.10
C GLY A 978 -31.42 -6.57 10.13
N VAL A 979 -30.10 -6.73 10.02
CA VAL A 979 -29.28 -7.30 11.10
C VAL A 979 -29.10 -6.30 12.24
N ASP A 980 -29.37 -6.72 13.48
CA ASP A 980 -29.25 -5.89 14.68
C ASP A 980 -27.84 -5.94 15.29
N LEU A 981 -27.18 -7.10 15.20
CA LEU A 981 -25.84 -7.33 15.74
C LEU A 981 -24.99 -8.14 14.76
N ILE A 982 -23.78 -7.64 14.47
CA ILE A 982 -22.76 -8.39 13.76
C ILE A 982 -21.63 -8.73 14.72
N VAL A 983 -21.28 -10.01 14.80
CA VAL A 983 -20.14 -10.53 15.57
C VAL A 983 -19.08 -11.04 14.60
N GLY A 984 -18.03 -10.24 14.41
CA GLY A 984 -16.96 -10.52 13.48
C GLY A 984 -15.87 -11.43 14.05
N HIS A 985 -15.27 -12.23 13.17
CA HIS A 985 -14.22 -13.22 13.44
C HIS A 985 -13.19 -13.24 12.31
N GLY A 986 -12.05 -13.90 12.49
CA GLY A 986 -11.07 -14.20 11.43
C GLY A 986 -9.95 -13.18 11.22
N ALA A 987 -10.01 -12.01 11.86
CA ALA A 987 -8.87 -11.10 11.88
C ALA A 987 -7.80 -11.52 12.91
N HIS A 988 -8.06 -12.51 13.77
CA HIS A 988 -7.18 -12.96 14.86
C HIS A 988 -6.72 -11.88 15.87
N THR A 989 -7.27 -10.66 15.75
CA THR A 989 -7.09 -9.52 16.64
C THR A 989 -8.44 -8.83 16.82
N ILE A 990 -8.63 -8.14 17.93
CA ILE A 990 -9.78 -7.25 18.12
C ILE A 990 -9.73 -6.13 17.07
N GLN A 991 -10.88 -5.77 16.52
CA GLN A 991 -11.05 -4.65 15.60
C GLN A 991 -12.09 -3.66 16.14
N GLU A 992 -12.28 -2.57 15.41
CA GLU A 992 -13.26 -1.52 15.69
C GLU A 992 -14.66 -2.06 15.99
N ILE A 993 -15.33 -1.35 16.89
CA ILE A 993 -16.76 -1.48 17.15
C ILE A 993 -17.47 -0.24 16.62
N GLU A 994 -18.38 -0.44 15.68
CA GLU A 994 -19.12 0.63 14.99
C GLU A 994 -20.62 0.50 15.25
N LYS A 995 -21.29 1.63 15.41
CA LYS A 995 -22.75 1.70 15.33
C LYS A 995 -23.16 2.30 13.99
N TYR A 996 -23.82 1.50 13.16
CA TYR A 996 -24.31 1.92 11.85
C TYR A 996 -25.83 1.80 11.83
N LYS A 997 -26.54 2.93 11.71
CA LYS A 997 -28.00 2.99 11.83
C LYS A 997 -28.48 2.31 13.13
N HIS A 998 -29.26 1.23 13.02
CA HIS A 998 -29.77 0.47 14.17
C HIS A 998 -28.82 -0.66 14.60
N GLY A 999 -27.88 -1.08 13.74
CA GLY A 999 -27.02 -2.22 13.98
C GLY A 999 -25.76 -1.87 14.78
N THR A 1000 -25.36 -2.79 15.66
CA THR A 1000 -24.05 -2.78 16.33
C THR A 1000 -23.11 -3.76 15.63
N ILE A 1001 -21.92 -3.29 15.23
CA ILE A 1001 -20.98 -4.07 14.44
C ILE A 1001 -19.69 -4.24 15.23
N PHE A 1002 -19.41 -5.48 15.64
CA PHE A 1002 -18.09 -5.89 16.10
C PHE A 1002 -17.35 -6.41 14.87
N TYR A 1003 -16.39 -5.67 14.33
CA TYR A 1003 -15.70 -6.13 13.12
C TYR A 1003 -14.82 -7.35 13.35
N SER A 1004 -14.27 -7.51 14.54
CA SER A 1004 -13.60 -8.73 14.98
C SER A 1004 -13.52 -8.74 16.51
N ILE A 1005 -13.93 -9.85 17.13
CA ILE A 1005 -13.71 -10.10 18.56
C ILE A 1005 -12.36 -10.79 18.84
N GLY A 1006 -11.57 -11.08 17.80
CA GLY A 1006 -10.24 -11.66 17.92
C GLY A 1006 -10.23 -13.13 18.34
N ASN A 1007 -9.07 -13.61 18.78
CA ASN A 1007 -8.90 -14.99 19.21
C ASN A 1007 -9.57 -15.25 20.57
N GLY A 1008 -10.18 -16.43 20.70
CA GLY A 1008 -10.57 -17.02 21.98
C GLY A 1008 -9.52 -18.03 22.41
N VAL A 1009 -9.89 -19.31 22.41
CA VAL A 1009 -8.96 -20.43 22.55
C VAL A 1009 -8.35 -20.77 21.20
N PHE A 1010 -7.36 -20.00 20.74
CA PHE A 1010 -6.68 -20.21 19.46
C PHE A 1010 -5.20 -20.48 19.65
N ASN A 1011 -4.82 -21.70 20.01
CA ASN A 1011 -3.45 -22.05 20.38
C ASN A 1011 -2.51 -21.97 19.16
N SER A 1012 -1.68 -20.92 19.15
CA SER A 1012 -0.73 -20.63 18.08
C SER A 1012 0.62 -20.18 18.65
N ASN A 1013 1.70 -20.30 17.86
CA ASN A 1013 3.05 -19.86 18.26
C ASN A 1013 3.24 -18.33 18.27
N GLY A 1014 2.25 -17.57 18.73
CA GLY A 1014 2.32 -16.12 18.98
C GLY A 1014 2.70 -15.29 17.75
N GLU A 1015 1.72 -14.70 17.08
CA GLU A 1015 1.95 -13.83 15.92
C GLU A 1015 1.87 -12.33 16.28
N TYR A 1016 1.33 -12.00 17.44
CA TYR A 1016 1.10 -10.63 17.91
C TYR A 1016 2.37 -9.77 17.93
N GLN A 1017 3.43 -10.23 18.61
CA GLN A 1017 4.70 -9.49 18.72
C GLN A 1017 5.40 -9.29 17.37
N LYS A 1018 5.37 -10.30 16.49
CA LYS A 1018 5.97 -10.20 15.15
C LYS A 1018 5.28 -9.14 14.29
N ARG A 1019 4.01 -8.88 14.58
CA ARG A 1019 3.11 -8.00 13.82
C ARG A 1019 2.82 -6.69 14.54
N PHE A 1020 3.36 -6.50 15.75
CA PHE A 1020 3.19 -5.30 16.56
C PHE A 1020 1.71 -4.94 16.79
N VAL A 1021 0.89 -5.96 17.06
CA VAL A 1021 -0.52 -5.78 17.42
C VAL A 1021 -0.77 -6.26 18.85
N PRO A 1022 -1.68 -5.64 19.60
CA PRO A 1022 -2.00 -6.08 20.96
C PRO A 1022 -2.58 -7.49 20.97
N ALA A 1023 -2.15 -8.31 21.93
CA ALA A 1023 -2.59 -9.69 22.08
C ALA A 1023 -3.90 -9.81 22.87
N TYR A 1024 -4.93 -9.14 22.38
CA TYR A 1024 -6.26 -9.14 23.00
C TYR A 1024 -7.27 -9.89 22.15
N GLY A 1025 -8.18 -10.58 22.84
CA GLY A 1025 -9.43 -11.11 22.33
C GLY A 1025 -10.59 -10.68 23.22
N PHE A 1026 -11.81 -10.90 22.76
CA PHE A 1026 -13.03 -10.63 23.51
C PHE A 1026 -13.88 -11.88 23.67
N ILE A 1027 -14.51 -11.99 24.84
CA ILE A 1027 -15.70 -12.80 25.04
C ILE A 1027 -16.89 -11.83 25.07
N LEU A 1028 -17.73 -11.89 24.04
CA LEU A 1028 -18.92 -11.05 23.94
C LEU A 1028 -20.08 -11.74 24.64
N ARG A 1029 -20.65 -11.09 25.65
CA ARG A 1029 -21.80 -11.55 26.40
C ARG A 1029 -23.02 -10.69 26.10
N LEU A 1030 -24.11 -11.32 25.68
CA LEU A 1030 -25.40 -10.68 25.46
C LEU A 1030 -26.32 -11.02 26.63
N ASN A 1031 -26.73 -9.99 27.38
CA ASN A 1031 -27.79 -10.12 28.36
C ASN A 1031 -29.14 -9.78 27.71
N LEU A 1032 -30.05 -10.75 27.72
CA LEU A 1032 -31.36 -10.67 27.08
C LEU A 1032 -32.51 -10.42 28.09
N GLU A 1033 -32.21 -10.28 29.37
CA GLU A 1033 -33.21 -10.09 30.44
C GLU A 1033 -33.89 -8.73 30.39
N THR A 1034 -33.16 -7.72 29.91
CA THR A 1034 -33.57 -6.33 29.81
C THR A 1034 -34.37 -6.05 28.53
N GLU A 1035 -35.21 -5.00 28.55
CA GLU A 1035 -35.95 -4.55 27.35
C GLU A 1035 -35.02 -4.23 26.17
N LYS A 1036 -33.79 -3.79 26.44
CA LYS A 1036 -32.73 -3.62 25.43
C LYS A 1036 -31.70 -4.75 25.58
N VAL A 1037 -31.19 -5.29 24.47
CA VAL A 1037 -30.07 -6.23 24.52
C VAL A 1037 -28.83 -5.47 25.00
N VAL A 1038 -28.22 -5.92 26.09
CA VAL A 1038 -27.01 -5.30 26.66
C VAL A 1038 -25.78 -6.09 26.21
N HIS A 1039 -24.80 -5.37 25.66
CA HIS A 1039 -23.52 -5.95 25.21
C HIS A 1039 -22.45 -5.76 26.30
N GLN A 1040 -22.00 -6.86 26.88
CA GLN A 1040 -20.87 -6.89 27.81
C GLN A 1040 -19.68 -7.55 27.13
N ILE A 1041 -18.50 -6.94 27.20
CA ILE A 1041 -17.29 -7.44 26.55
C ILE A 1041 -16.25 -7.73 27.63
N TYR A 1042 -15.90 -9.01 27.79
CA TYR A 1042 -14.83 -9.43 28.70
C TYR A 1042 -13.54 -9.55 27.89
N PRO A 1043 -12.57 -8.63 28.06
CA PRO A 1043 -11.32 -8.72 27.35
C PRO A 1043 -10.40 -9.78 27.96
N ILE A 1044 -9.74 -10.52 27.09
CA ILE A 1044 -8.83 -11.60 27.44
C ILE A 1044 -7.48 -11.41 26.77
N PHE A 1045 -6.43 -11.83 27.45
CA PHE A 1045 -5.07 -11.86 26.96
C PHE A 1045 -4.81 -13.19 26.25
N THR A 1046 -4.40 -13.13 24.99
CA THR A 1046 -4.34 -14.29 24.09
C THR A 1046 -2.94 -14.56 23.53
N ASP A 1047 -1.88 -13.94 24.09
CA ASP A 1047 -0.50 -14.29 23.74
C ASP A 1047 -0.13 -15.64 24.35
N ASN A 1048 -0.51 -16.66 23.61
CA ASN A 1048 -0.29 -18.07 23.84
C ASN A 1048 1.16 -18.44 24.23
N LEU A 1049 2.18 -17.71 23.75
CA LEU A 1049 3.57 -17.96 24.16
C LEU A 1049 3.86 -17.48 25.58
N LYS A 1050 3.15 -16.47 26.07
CA LYS A 1050 3.23 -15.96 27.44
C LYS A 1050 2.29 -16.73 28.38
N THR A 1051 1.12 -17.12 27.91
CA THR A 1051 0.10 -17.79 28.74
C THR A 1051 0.15 -19.32 28.70
N PHE A 1052 1.04 -19.88 27.88
CA PHE A 1052 1.19 -21.34 27.69
C PHE A 1052 -0.10 -22.03 27.23
N TRP A 1053 -0.84 -21.44 26.27
CA TRP A 1053 -2.09 -21.95 25.67
C TRP A 1053 -3.36 -21.76 26.51
N GLN A 1054 -3.32 -20.90 27.52
CA GLN A 1054 -4.45 -20.62 28.40
C GLN A 1054 -4.78 -19.12 28.32
N PRO A 1055 -5.76 -18.66 27.53
CA PRO A 1055 -6.22 -17.28 27.60
C PRO A 1055 -6.65 -16.90 29.02
N GLN A 1056 -6.41 -15.65 29.40
CA GLN A 1056 -6.64 -15.16 30.78
C GLN A 1056 -7.32 -13.80 30.77
N LEU A 1057 -8.07 -13.48 31.81
CA LEU A 1057 -8.60 -12.13 32.03
C LEU A 1057 -7.46 -11.10 32.19
N LEU A 1058 -7.70 -9.86 31.73
CA LEU A 1058 -6.69 -8.81 31.78
C LEU A 1058 -6.40 -8.34 33.21
N ASN A 1059 -5.13 -8.06 33.51
CA ASN A 1059 -4.74 -7.34 34.72
C ASN A 1059 -4.97 -5.81 34.60
N ASP A 1060 -4.78 -5.06 35.70
CA ASP A 1060 -5.03 -3.60 35.75
C ASP A 1060 -4.22 -2.78 34.72
N GLN A 1061 -2.99 -3.19 34.39
CA GLN A 1061 -2.19 -2.50 33.37
C GLN A 1061 -2.71 -2.83 31.96
N GLN A 1062 -3.01 -4.10 31.71
CA GLN A 1062 -3.51 -4.57 30.43
C GLN A 1062 -4.91 -4.02 30.12
N ILE A 1063 -5.79 -3.88 31.12
CA ILE A 1063 -7.15 -3.37 30.92
C ILE A 1063 -7.14 -1.89 30.50
N GLU A 1064 -6.27 -1.06 31.11
CA GLU A 1064 -6.13 0.35 30.71
C GLU A 1064 -5.50 0.48 29.32
N HIS A 1065 -4.52 -0.37 28.97
CA HIS A 1065 -4.00 -0.41 27.61
C HIS A 1065 -5.07 -0.85 26.59
N CYS A 1066 -5.84 -1.90 26.88
CA CYS A 1066 -6.93 -2.38 26.02
C CYS A 1066 -8.01 -1.31 25.83
N LYS A 1067 -8.39 -0.61 26.89
CA LYS A 1067 -9.33 0.52 26.87
C LYS A 1067 -8.82 1.69 26.03
N SER A 1068 -7.54 2.06 26.19
CA SER A 1068 -6.90 3.09 25.37
C SER A 1068 -6.90 2.69 23.89
N TYR A 1069 -6.52 1.45 23.60
CA TYR A 1069 -6.53 0.90 22.24
C TYR A 1069 -7.93 0.91 21.62
N LEU A 1070 -8.96 0.46 22.35
CA LEU A 1070 -10.35 0.48 21.90
C LEU A 1070 -10.86 1.90 21.61
N LYS A 1071 -10.54 2.88 22.46
CA LYS A 1071 -10.87 4.29 22.22
C LYS A 1071 -10.22 4.84 20.94
N GLN A 1072 -9.04 4.34 20.58
CA GLN A 1072 -8.35 4.77 19.36
C GLN A 1072 -8.98 4.19 18.08
N ILE A 1073 -9.57 2.99 18.15
CA ILE A 1073 -10.08 2.29 16.97
C ILE A 1073 -11.60 2.31 16.84
N SER A 1074 -12.34 2.64 17.90
CA SER A 1074 -13.81 2.58 17.93
C SER A 1074 -14.44 3.95 18.16
N SER A 1075 -15.58 4.19 17.53
CA SER A 1075 -16.35 5.44 17.63
C SER A 1075 -17.34 5.46 18.80
N LEU A 1076 -17.51 4.34 19.50
CA LEU A 1076 -18.48 4.18 20.58
C LEU A 1076 -17.91 4.60 21.94
N GLN A 1077 -18.79 5.17 22.78
CA GLN A 1077 -18.49 5.34 24.19
C GLN A 1077 -18.52 3.98 24.87
N ILE A 1078 -17.38 3.58 25.44
CA ILE A 1078 -17.21 2.31 26.12
C ILE A 1078 -16.99 2.60 27.60
N GLN A 1079 -17.81 2.00 28.48
CA GLN A 1079 -17.68 2.16 29.93
C GLN A 1079 -17.02 0.92 30.53
N LEU A 1080 -15.99 1.13 31.36
CA LEU A 1080 -15.35 0.06 32.11
C LEU A 1080 -16.14 -0.17 33.42
N GLN A 1081 -16.56 -1.41 33.66
CA GLN A 1081 -17.27 -1.83 34.87
C GLN A 1081 -16.66 -3.12 35.43
N LYS A 1082 -17.08 -3.50 36.64
CA LYS A 1082 -16.78 -4.79 37.26
C LYS A 1082 -18.06 -5.58 37.47
N ASP A 1083 -18.02 -6.87 37.23
CA ASP A 1083 -19.12 -7.77 37.58
C ASP A 1083 -19.11 -8.13 39.07
N ASN A 1084 -20.05 -8.97 39.49
CA ASN A 1084 -20.19 -9.40 40.88
C ASN A 1084 -19.00 -10.24 41.37
N GLU A 1085 -18.18 -10.78 40.45
CA GLU A 1085 -16.95 -11.52 40.75
C GLU A 1085 -15.70 -10.62 40.70
N GLY A 1086 -15.89 -9.30 40.49
CA GLY A 1086 -14.83 -8.31 40.42
C GLY A 1086 -14.10 -8.27 39.07
N GLN A 1087 -14.58 -8.98 38.05
CA GLN A 1087 -13.94 -9.06 36.74
C GLN A 1087 -14.29 -7.84 35.88
N TYR A 1088 -13.28 -7.28 35.22
CA TYR A 1088 -13.47 -6.14 34.33
C TYR A 1088 -14.21 -6.54 33.05
N TYR A 1089 -15.21 -5.76 32.69
CA TYR A 1089 -15.83 -5.80 31.37
C TYR A 1089 -16.12 -4.40 30.84
N PHE A 1090 -16.21 -4.31 29.52
CA PHE A 1090 -16.65 -3.11 28.82
C PHE A 1090 -18.15 -3.19 28.53
N LEU A 1091 -18.89 -2.14 28.86
CA LEU A 1091 -20.30 -1.96 28.56
C LEU A 1091 -20.45 -1.00 27.36
N ILE A 1092 -21.29 -1.39 26.39
CA ILE A 1092 -21.63 -0.60 25.18
C ILE A 1092 -23.10 -0.21 25.16
#